data_AF-A0A3A4VP96-F1
#
_entry.id   AF-A0A3A4VP96-F1
#
_cell.length_a   1.000
_cell.length_b   1.000
_cell.length_c   1.000
_cell.angle_alpha   90.00
_cell.angle_beta   90.00
_cell.angle_gamma   90.00
#
_symmetry.space_group_name_H-M   'P 1'
#
loop_
_entity.id
_entity.type
_entity.pdbx_description
1 polymer ?
#
loop_
_entity_poly.entity_id
_entity_poly.type
_entity_poly.pdbx_seq_one_letter_code
_entity_poly.pdbx_strand_id
1 'polypeptide(L)'
;MERLAELKKIGQSLWYDNIQRDLLKDGTIQKLIDIGMISGITSNPSIFKKAILSSARYQQPLKTMAWAGWTGREIYEQLAVEDIREAADFLLPCYTKTYGYDGYISLEVDPELANEPQATIADAQRLWKKVNRPNLMVKIPATEAGIPAIRSTIAAGINVNVTLIFSIKRYQEVIEAFFAGLEDRINQGLAIHGIASVASFFVSRFDTKIDAKLDGLPEIEGKDLYGKAAIANARLAYRLYQNAFSSPRFLALKKKGAQIQRPLWASTSTKNPAYRDVLYVEELIGPDTVDTIPPATLEAFFEHGTVNDKLSFPSPEDDTVVQRLATLGINLEQIAQELEREGIQQFQDAFREMIQALDAQRIGYLAELGSLQAAVKDRIAYFERSGFTASVFQKDASLWTESMEGQQEIVKRLGWLEAPRMGIPMISQLQKITQDLVQEGFKRAVLIGMGGSSLAAEVMACILGKQEKGLELRILDSTDPSQVAHTMQWAGKEKTVFLISSKSGTTAEINSGFLYAWERIAVSGFKNPGDHFIAITDPGTALQKLAEEHHFRAVFLADPNVGGRYSALTAFGLVPAALLGIALPAFLKAAQELRNVCDPAIPAGRNPGLVLGAVLGEACLQGRDKLTILTDAEWSSFGSWVEQLIAESSGKEGKGILPIDQEPALPTEMYPSDRLFVYLRKDGREDQRVRDISAAGHPCLVIAVNGENALAEEFYQWEFATATACAILEVNAFDQPNVQDSKTRTKQKVKAIEETGQLMQEQPIWEDSSFKVFSNKSLASKDADLATIVDQFLSGYLPTDYVAINAFLERNDPHQSILQAFRQHIAEKYHLATTLGFGPRFLHSTGQLHKGGKNNGYFIVLSMEEKDPIVIPGQNITFQQMLIAQALGDIEALEAAQRKVLYIHIKDTDLQKIIRGSGL
;
A
#
# COMPACT_ATOMS: atom_id res chain seq x y z
N MET A 1 1.63 -37.96 10.11
CA MET A 1 2.23 -38.45 8.84
C MET A 1 1.70 -39.81 8.44
N GLU A 2 1.67 -40.82 9.32
CA GLU A 2 1.11 -42.15 9.03
C GLU A 2 -0.35 -42.10 8.54
N ARG A 3 -1.24 -41.46 9.30
CA ARG A 3 -2.65 -41.22 8.92
C ARG A 3 -2.82 -40.62 7.52
N LEU A 4 -1.95 -39.68 7.15
CA LEU A 4 -2.00 -39.04 5.83
C LEU A 4 -1.63 -40.01 4.71
N ALA A 5 -0.63 -40.85 4.93
CA ALA A 5 -0.23 -41.87 3.96
C ALA A 5 -1.33 -42.92 3.78
N GLU A 6 -2.01 -43.29 4.87
CA GLU A 6 -3.14 -44.22 4.84
C GLU A 6 -4.34 -43.63 4.10
N LEU A 7 -4.73 -42.38 4.38
CA LEU A 7 -5.82 -41.70 3.64
C LEU A 7 -5.53 -41.63 2.14
N LYS A 8 -4.30 -41.27 1.77
CA LYS A 8 -3.86 -41.24 0.37
C LYS A 8 -3.91 -42.61 -0.29
N LYS A 9 -3.60 -43.68 0.46
CA LYS A 9 -3.69 -45.05 -0.04
C LYS A 9 -5.13 -45.49 -0.27
N ILE A 10 -6.05 -45.07 0.61
CA ILE A 10 -7.50 -45.32 0.44
C ILE A 10 -8.06 -44.49 -0.71
N GLY A 11 -7.53 -43.29 -0.95
CA GLY A 11 -7.96 -42.40 -2.02
C GLY A 11 -8.98 -41.35 -1.58
N GLN A 12 -8.95 -40.95 -0.30
CA GLN A 12 -9.70 -39.79 0.19
C GLN A 12 -8.80 -38.55 0.30
N SER A 13 -9.29 -37.44 -0.24
CA SER A 13 -8.62 -36.13 -0.18
C SER A 13 -9.18 -35.27 0.95
N LEU A 14 -8.33 -34.53 1.66
CA LEU A 14 -8.77 -33.56 2.67
C LEU A 14 -8.67 -32.14 2.10
N TRP A 15 -9.77 -31.39 2.15
CA TRP A 15 -9.84 -30.00 1.73
C TRP A 15 -10.06 -29.10 2.94
N TYR A 16 -9.47 -27.92 2.95
CA TYR A 16 -9.57 -26.97 4.05
C TYR A 16 -10.84 -26.12 3.92
N ASP A 17 -11.79 -26.24 4.85
CA ASP A 17 -13.06 -25.47 4.82
C ASP A 17 -12.93 -24.09 5.50
N ASN A 18 -11.97 -23.30 5.02
CA ASN A 18 -11.77 -21.92 5.46
C ASN A 18 -10.89 -21.18 4.44
N ILE A 19 -11.06 -19.87 4.35
CA ILE A 19 -10.14 -18.99 3.63
C ILE A 19 -10.02 -17.67 4.39
N GLN A 20 -8.77 -17.29 4.69
CA GLN A 20 -8.44 -16.04 5.36
C GLN A 20 -7.16 -15.50 4.76
N ARG A 21 -7.16 -14.23 4.38
CA ARG A 21 -5.97 -13.55 3.84
C ARG A 21 -4.79 -13.61 4.81
N ASP A 22 -5.01 -13.56 6.12
CA ASP A 22 -3.93 -13.71 7.10
C ASP A 22 -3.18 -15.05 6.96
N LEU A 23 -3.91 -16.16 6.84
CA LEU A 23 -3.33 -17.50 6.69
C LEU A 23 -2.64 -17.73 5.33
N LEU A 24 -3.09 -17.00 4.30
CA LEU A 24 -2.42 -17.01 2.99
C LEU A 24 -1.08 -16.25 3.07
N LYS A 25 -1.03 -15.14 3.80
CA LYS A 25 0.14 -14.26 3.87
C LYS A 25 1.18 -14.68 4.89
N ASP A 26 0.80 -15.36 5.97
CA ASP A 26 1.74 -15.86 6.98
C ASP A 26 2.41 -17.20 6.63
N GLY A 27 2.00 -17.82 5.52
CA GLY A 27 2.55 -19.09 5.01
C GLY A 27 1.89 -20.35 5.60
N THR A 28 0.88 -20.22 6.46
CA THR A 28 0.18 -21.37 7.06
C THR A 28 -0.43 -22.27 6.01
N ILE A 29 -1.16 -21.70 5.05
CA ILE A 29 -1.80 -22.47 3.97
C ILE A 29 -0.77 -23.19 3.10
N GLN A 30 0.29 -22.49 2.69
CA GLN A 30 1.37 -23.08 1.90
C GLN A 30 2.01 -24.27 2.64
N LYS A 31 2.28 -24.13 3.93
CA LYS A 31 2.84 -25.20 4.76
C LYS A 31 1.93 -26.43 4.81
N LEU A 32 0.61 -26.24 4.98
CA LEU A 32 -0.36 -27.36 5.01
C LEU A 32 -0.41 -28.11 3.66
N ILE A 33 -0.28 -27.37 2.55
CA ILE A 33 -0.21 -27.95 1.19
C ILE A 33 1.11 -28.71 1.00
N ASP A 34 2.24 -28.13 1.40
CA ASP A 34 3.58 -28.70 1.17
C ASP A 34 3.79 -30.03 1.92
N ILE A 35 3.31 -30.12 3.16
CA ILE A 35 3.32 -31.37 3.93
C ILE A 35 2.19 -32.33 3.49
N GLY A 36 1.33 -31.88 2.58
CA GLY A 36 0.26 -32.64 1.97
C GLY A 36 -0.92 -32.93 2.88
N MET A 37 -1.08 -32.20 3.99
CA MET A 37 -2.22 -32.34 4.92
C MET A 37 -3.54 -31.92 4.26
N ILE A 38 -3.48 -30.96 3.34
CA ILE A 38 -4.63 -30.53 2.54
C ILE A 38 -4.28 -30.59 1.05
N SER A 39 -5.26 -30.87 0.21
CA SER A 39 -5.12 -30.91 -1.26
C SER A 39 -6.17 -30.08 -2.00
N GLY A 40 -6.98 -29.31 -1.27
CA GLY A 40 -7.93 -28.35 -1.83
C GLY A 40 -8.47 -27.43 -0.74
N ILE A 41 -9.24 -26.42 -1.11
CA ILE A 41 -9.80 -25.43 -0.20
C ILE A 41 -11.25 -25.12 -0.63
N THR A 42 -12.15 -24.91 0.33
CA THR A 42 -13.50 -24.40 0.06
C THR A 42 -13.76 -23.08 0.75
N SER A 43 -14.55 -22.23 0.09
CA SER A 43 -15.10 -21.01 0.66
C SER A 43 -16.63 -21.03 0.63
N ASN A 44 -17.23 -20.10 1.36
CA ASN A 44 -18.65 -19.77 1.33
C ASN A 44 -18.85 -18.34 1.88
N PRO A 45 -20.05 -17.73 1.71
CA PRO A 45 -20.31 -16.37 2.17
C PRO A 45 -20.05 -16.13 3.66
N SER A 46 -20.34 -17.10 4.52
CA SER A 46 -20.11 -16.98 5.98
C SER A 46 -18.63 -16.94 6.34
N ILE A 47 -17.81 -17.73 5.63
CA ILE A 47 -16.35 -17.74 5.77
C ILE A 47 -15.78 -16.37 5.38
N PHE A 48 -16.17 -15.84 4.21
CA PHE A 48 -15.71 -14.53 3.76
C PHE A 48 -16.18 -13.40 4.67
N LYS A 49 -17.45 -13.42 5.12
CA LYS A 49 -17.96 -12.46 6.10
C LYS A 49 -17.05 -12.40 7.33
N LYS A 50 -16.73 -13.56 7.91
CA LYS A 50 -15.84 -13.63 9.07
C LYS A 50 -14.44 -13.13 8.73
N ALA A 51 -13.85 -13.57 7.61
CA ALA A 51 -12.49 -13.21 7.21
C ALA A 51 -12.34 -11.68 6.97
N ILE A 52 -13.21 -11.11 6.14
CA ILE A 52 -13.13 -9.71 5.71
C ILE A 52 -13.41 -8.77 6.88
N LEU A 53 -14.40 -9.06 7.71
CA LEU A 53 -14.80 -8.16 8.80
C LEU A 53 -13.89 -8.23 10.03
N SER A 54 -13.06 -9.27 10.17
CA SER A 54 -12.21 -9.45 11.36
C SER A 54 -10.74 -9.09 11.16
N SER A 55 -10.25 -9.03 9.91
CA SER A 55 -8.83 -8.81 9.65
C SER A 55 -8.51 -7.38 9.23
N ALA A 56 -7.45 -6.82 9.83
CA ALA A 56 -6.91 -5.51 9.47
C ALA A 56 -6.36 -5.48 8.02
N ARG A 57 -5.98 -6.63 7.44
CA ARG A 57 -5.42 -6.71 6.08
C ARG A 57 -6.40 -6.34 4.97
N TYR A 58 -7.71 -6.33 5.24
CA TYR A 58 -8.71 -5.89 4.28
C TYR A 58 -9.02 -4.39 4.35
N GLN A 59 -8.62 -3.71 5.43
CA GLN A 59 -9.06 -2.33 5.70
C GLN A 59 -8.52 -1.34 4.67
N GLN A 60 -7.22 -1.39 4.35
CA GLN A 60 -6.63 -0.49 3.36
C GLN A 60 -7.19 -0.73 1.94
N PRO A 61 -7.25 -1.97 1.41
CA PRO A 61 -7.93 -2.26 0.14
C PRO A 61 -9.39 -1.78 0.09
N LEU A 62 -10.16 -2.04 1.16
CA LEU A 62 -11.56 -1.63 1.27
C LEU A 62 -11.65 -0.09 1.19
N LYS A 63 -10.84 0.62 1.96
CA LYS A 63 -10.79 2.09 1.95
C LYS A 63 -10.46 2.65 0.57
N THR A 64 -9.44 2.11 -0.10
CA THR A 64 -9.06 2.53 -1.46
C THR A 64 -10.24 2.39 -2.44
N MET A 65 -10.90 1.23 -2.44
CA MET A 65 -12.06 1.00 -3.31
C MET A 65 -13.28 1.82 -2.91
N ALA A 66 -13.47 2.08 -1.61
CA ALA A 66 -14.50 2.99 -1.12
C ALA A 66 -14.29 4.41 -1.65
N TRP A 67 -13.08 4.96 -1.57
CA TRP A 67 -12.75 6.25 -2.18
C TRP A 67 -12.95 6.28 -3.70
N ALA A 68 -12.76 5.13 -4.36
CA ALA A 68 -13.08 4.97 -5.78
C ALA A 68 -14.58 4.92 -6.10
N GLY A 69 -15.45 4.99 -5.08
CA GLY A 69 -16.91 4.98 -5.23
C GLY A 69 -17.50 3.59 -5.50
N TRP A 70 -16.75 2.52 -5.21
CA TRP A 70 -17.24 1.15 -5.35
C TRP A 70 -18.29 0.82 -4.28
N THR A 71 -19.24 -0.03 -4.66
CA THR A 71 -20.28 -0.58 -3.78
C THR A 71 -19.74 -1.69 -2.88
N GLY A 72 -20.42 -2.02 -1.78
CA GLY A 72 -20.03 -3.14 -0.93
C GLY A 72 -19.94 -4.47 -1.68
N ARG A 73 -20.78 -4.65 -2.71
CA ARG A 73 -20.78 -5.82 -3.60
C ARG A 73 -19.54 -5.89 -4.50
N GLU A 74 -19.17 -4.78 -5.15
CA GLU A 74 -17.95 -4.71 -5.97
C GLU A 74 -16.69 -4.95 -5.13
N ILE A 75 -16.65 -4.37 -3.92
CA ILE A 75 -15.57 -4.55 -2.95
C ILE A 75 -15.46 -6.01 -2.53
N TYR A 76 -16.56 -6.63 -2.08
CA TYR A 76 -16.57 -8.05 -1.69
C TYR A 76 -16.00 -8.92 -2.81
N GLU A 77 -16.52 -8.75 -4.02
CA GLU A 77 -16.16 -9.60 -5.13
C GLU A 77 -14.68 -9.46 -5.47
N GLN A 78 -14.14 -8.24 -5.48
CA GLN A 78 -12.72 -8.02 -5.73
C GLN A 78 -11.85 -8.69 -4.67
N LEU A 79 -12.18 -8.52 -3.39
CA LEU A 79 -11.42 -9.15 -2.29
C LEU A 79 -11.49 -10.68 -2.35
N ALA A 80 -12.68 -11.24 -2.59
CA ALA A 80 -12.87 -12.67 -2.71
C ALA A 80 -12.09 -13.25 -3.90
N VAL A 81 -12.15 -12.60 -5.08
CA VAL A 81 -11.41 -13.04 -6.26
C VAL A 81 -9.90 -12.98 -6.06
N GLU A 82 -9.38 -11.94 -5.40
CA GLU A 82 -7.96 -11.84 -5.04
C GLU A 82 -7.53 -13.03 -4.18
N ASP A 83 -8.26 -13.31 -3.09
CA ASP A 83 -7.94 -14.40 -2.17
C ASP A 83 -8.04 -15.77 -2.86
N ILE A 84 -9.05 -15.97 -3.71
CA ILE A 84 -9.25 -17.21 -4.47
C ILE A 84 -8.14 -17.41 -5.51
N ARG A 85 -7.68 -16.36 -6.20
CA ARG A 85 -6.58 -16.45 -7.15
C ARG A 85 -5.27 -16.83 -6.46
N GLU A 86 -4.99 -16.22 -5.31
CA GLU A 86 -3.79 -16.54 -4.54
C GLU A 86 -3.84 -17.97 -4.00
N ALA A 87 -4.97 -18.41 -3.43
CA ALA A 87 -5.15 -19.79 -3.00
C ALA A 87 -5.05 -20.78 -4.17
N ALA A 88 -5.59 -20.44 -5.35
CA ALA A 88 -5.44 -21.24 -6.56
C ALA A 88 -3.97 -21.38 -6.96
N ASP A 89 -3.19 -20.30 -6.89
CA ASP A 89 -1.76 -20.29 -7.23
C ASP A 89 -0.95 -21.17 -6.26
N PHE A 90 -1.26 -21.17 -4.96
CA PHE A 90 -0.64 -22.08 -3.98
C PHE A 90 -0.98 -23.55 -4.23
N LEU A 91 -2.19 -23.84 -4.71
CA LEU A 91 -2.64 -25.21 -5.00
C LEU A 91 -2.22 -25.70 -6.39
N LEU A 92 -1.77 -24.81 -7.28
CA LEU A 92 -1.44 -25.15 -8.67
C LEU A 92 -0.38 -26.26 -8.79
N PRO A 93 0.71 -26.31 -7.97
CA PRO A 93 1.63 -27.44 -7.99
C PRO A 93 0.98 -28.79 -7.65
N CYS A 94 0.03 -28.80 -6.70
CA CYS A 94 -0.75 -29.99 -6.36
C CYS A 94 -1.65 -30.41 -7.53
N TYR A 95 -2.33 -29.44 -8.15
CA TYR A 95 -3.17 -29.66 -9.32
C TYR A 95 -2.40 -30.28 -10.49
N THR A 96 -1.24 -29.73 -10.82
CA THR A 96 -0.39 -30.26 -11.89
C THR A 96 0.13 -31.66 -11.56
N LYS A 97 0.62 -31.89 -10.33
CA LYS A 97 1.18 -33.18 -9.90
C LYS A 97 0.14 -34.30 -9.91
N THR A 98 -1.11 -33.97 -9.64
CA THR A 98 -2.22 -34.93 -9.57
C THR A 98 -3.03 -35.00 -10.87
N TYR A 99 -2.58 -34.35 -11.94
CA TYR A 99 -3.28 -34.29 -13.24
C TYR A 99 -4.72 -33.79 -13.12
N GLY A 100 -4.95 -32.82 -12.24
CA GLY A 100 -6.28 -32.29 -11.94
C GLY A 100 -7.18 -33.28 -11.20
N TYR A 101 -6.62 -34.23 -10.45
CA TYR A 101 -7.40 -34.98 -9.47
C TYR A 101 -7.61 -34.13 -8.20
N ASP A 102 -6.60 -33.40 -7.75
CA ASP A 102 -6.68 -32.48 -6.60
C ASP A 102 -6.15 -31.08 -6.95
N GLY A 103 -5.93 -30.23 -5.95
CA GLY A 103 -5.38 -28.89 -6.09
C GLY A 103 -6.44 -27.83 -6.41
N TYR A 104 -7.68 -28.03 -5.98
CA TYR A 104 -8.81 -27.16 -6.33
C TYR A 104 -9.16 -26.17 -5.21
N ILE A 105 -9.63 -24.98 -5.61
CA ILE A 105 -10.25 -23.99 -4.73
C ILE A 105 -11.69 -23.73 -5.20
N SER A 106 -12.64 -23.64 -4.27
CA SER A 106 -14.05 -23.35 -4.61
C SER A 106 -14.44 -21.91 -4.30
N LEU A 107 -15.11 -21.24 -5.25
CA LEU A 107 -15.78 -19.94 -5.07
C LEU A 107 -17.26 -20.06 -5.45
N GLU A 108 -18.14 -19.61 -4.57
CA GLU A 108 -19.59 -19.70 -4.77
C GLU A 108 -20.12 -18.57 -5.65
N VAL A 109 -21.13 -18.90 -6.48
CA VAL A 109 -21.96 -17.90 -7.16
C VAL A 109 -22.69 -17.04 -6.14
N ASP A 110 -23.23 -15.90 -6.58
CA ASP A 110 -24.09 -15.08 -5.72
C ASP A 110 -25.28 -15.91 -5.17
N PRO A 111 -25.39 -16.07 -3.82
CA PRO A 111 -26.47 -16.84 -3.20
C PRO A 111 -27.88 -16.32 -3.51
N GLU A 112 -28.02 -15.04 -3.88
CA GLU A 112 -29.32 -14.47 -4.27
C GLU A 112 -29.84 -15.06 -5.58
N LEU A 113 -28.96 -15.63 -6.42
CA LEU A 113 -29.30 -16.22 -7.72
C LEU A 113 -29.70 -17.70 -7.64
N ALA A 114 -29.73 -18.31 -6.44
CA ALA A 114 -29.93 -19.75 -6.25
C ALA A 114 -31.24 -20.33 -6.86
N ASN A 115 -32.22 -19.46 -7.14
CA ASN A 115 -33.49 -19.83 -7.78
C ASN A 115 -33.62 -19.30 -9.23
N GLU A 116 -32.56 -18.74 -9.79
CA GLU A 116 -32.51 -18.13 -11.12
C GLU A 116 -31.47 -18.85 -12.01
N PRO A 117 -31.87 -19.91 -12.75
CA PRO A 117 -30.92 -20.77 -13.46
C PRO A 117 -30.04 -20.01 -14.46
N GLN A 118 -30.64 -19.13 -15.27
CA GLN A 118 -29.90 -18.37 -16.30
C GLN A 118 -28.93 -17.36 -15.68
N ALA A 119 -29.34 -16.68 -14.61
CA ALA A 119 -28.46 -15.76 -13.89
C ALA A 119 -27.30 -16.50 -13.22
N THR A 120 -27.56 -17.67 -12.61
CA THR A 120 -26.52 -18.54 -12.04
C THR A 120 -25.50 -18.99 -13.09
N ILE A 121 -25.95 -19.38 -14.29
CA ILE A 121 -25.04 -19.77 -15.40
C ILE A 121 -24.16 -18.59 -15.80
N ALA A 122 -24.77 -17.41 -15.99
CA ALA A 122 -24.03 -16.21 -16.36
C ALA A 122 -23.00 -15.82 -15.29
N ASP A 123 -23.36 -15.90 -14.02
CA ASP A 123 -22.48 -15.61 -12.90
C ASP A 123 -21.32 -16.62 -12.80
N ALA A 124 -21.60 -17.91 -12.98
CA ALA A 124 -20.59 -18.96 -13.01
C ALA A 124 -19.54 -18.73 -14.12
N GLN A 125 -19.99 -18.42 -15.32
CA GLN A 125 -19.09 -18.10 -16.45
C GLN A 125 -18.27 -16.83 -16.19
N ARG A 126 -18.89 -15.82 -15.59
CA ARG A 126 -18.23 -14.56 -15.23
C ARG A 126 -17.14 -14.78 -14.18
N LEU A 127 -17.44 -15.50 -13.09
CA LEU A 127 -16.47 -15.82 -12.04
C LEU A 127 -15.32 -16.67 -12.57
N TRP A 128 -15.61 -17.69 -13.39
CA TRP A 128 -14.59 -18.50 -14.06
C TRP A 128 -13.59 -17.64 -14.86
N LYS A 129 -14.12 -16.73 -15.69
CA LYS A 129 -13.30 -15.80 -16.47
C LYS A 129 -12.54 -14.81 -15.60
N LYS A 130 -13.14 -14.30 -14.53
CA LYS A 130 -12.54 -13.27 -13.65
C LYS A 130 -11.40 -13.83 -12.79
N VAL A 131 -11.57 -15.03 -12.24
CA VAL A 131 -10.52 -15.72 -11.48
C VAL A 131 -9.41 -16.21 -12.42
N ASN A 132 -9.76 -16.73 -13.61
CA ASN A 132 -8.82 -17.16 -14.64
C ASN A 132 -7.71 -18.10 -14.10
N ARG A 133 -8.14 -19.19 -13.47
CA ARG A 133 -7.27 -20.27 -12.97
C ARG A 133 -7.89 -21.62 -13.32
N PRO A 134 -7.09 -22.59 -13.84
CA PRO A 134 -7.62 -23.87 -14.30
C PRO A 134 -8.14 -24.76 -13.16
N ASN A 135 -7.68 -24.49 -11.94
CA ASN A 135 -8.01 -25.22 -10.72
C ASN A 135 -9.04 -24.49 -9.83
N LEU A 136 -9.76 -23.51 -10.37
CA LEU A 136 -11.00 -23.04 -9.75
C LEU A 136 -12.08 -24.11 -9.87
N MET A 137 -12.97 -24.19 -8.88
CA MET A 137 -14.31 -24.75 -9.01
C MET A 137 -15.34 -23.67 -8.70
N VAL A 138 -16.30 -23.47 -9.60
CA VAL A 138 -17.46 -22.62 -9.30
C VAL A 138 -18.45 -23.44 -8.48
N LYS A 139 -18.81 -22.92 -7.31
CA LYS A 139 -19.70 -23.61 -6.38
C LYS A 139 -21.14 -23.19 -6.64
N ILE A 140 -22.00 -24.17 -6.94
CA ILE A 140 -23.40 -23.97 -7.32
C ILE A 140 -24.31 -24.81 -6.41
N PRO A 141 -25.29 -24.21 -5.72
CA PRO A 141 -26.28 -24.94 -4.94
C PRO A 141 -27.09 -25.93 -5.79
N ALA A 142 -27.29 -27.14 -5.27
CA ALA A 142 -28.13 -28.18 -5.85
C ALA A 142 -29.61 -27.94 -5.59
N THR A 143 -30.11 -26.72 -5.76
CA THR A 143 -31.55 -26.46 -5.74
C THR A 143 -32.19 -27.05 -6.99
N GLU A 144 -33.51 -27.19 -7.01
CA GLU A 144 -34.22 -27.61 -8.23
C GLU A 144 -33.90 -26.71 -9.43
N ALA A 145 -33.79 -25.40 -9.20
CA ALA A 145 -33.37 -24.42 -10.18
C ALA A 145 -31.86 -24.50 -10.53
N GLY A 146 -31.03 -24.95 -9.58
CA GLY A 146 -29.58 -25.11 -9.74
C GLY A 146 -29.20 -26.30 -10.62
N ILE A 147 -30.01 -27.36 -10.66
CA ILE A 147 -29.72 -28.58 -11.46
C ILE A 147 -29.48 -28.24 -12.96
N PRO A 148 -30.38 -27.50 -13.65
CA PRO A 148 -30.11 -27.03 -15.02
C PRO A 148 -28.86 -26.16 -15.17
N ALA A 149 -28.56 -25.33 -14.16
CA ALA A 149 -27.39 -24.46 -14.16
C ALA A 149 -26.08 -25.25 -14.04
N ILE A 150 -26.07 -26.29 -13.21
CA ILE A 150 -24.94 -27.23 -13.05
C ILE A 150 -24.64 -27.92 -14.39
N ARG A 151 -25.66 -28.53 -15.02
CA ARG A 151 -25.52 -29.17 -16.33
C ARG A 151 -24.92 -28.22 -17.37
N SER A 152 -25.48 -27.02 -17.48
CA SER A 152 -25.04 -26.02 -18.47
C SER A 152 -23.62 -25.52 -18.21
N THR A 153 -23.25 -25.35 -16.94
CA THR A 153 -21.91 -24.90 -16.52
C THR A 153 -20.85 -25.97 -16.82
N ILE A 154 -21.15 -27.25 -16.57
CA ILE A 154 -20.30 -28.38 -16.96
C ILE A 154 -20.18 -28.46 -18.49
N ALA A 155 -21.28 -28.29 -19.22
CA ALA A 155 -21.26 -28.28 -20.68
C ALA A 155 -20.37 -27.15 -21.24
N ALA A 156 -20.31 -26.00 -20.54
CA ALA A 156 -19.41 -24.89 -20.86
C ALA A 156 -17.91 -25.21 -20.60
N GLY A 157 -17.60 -26.32 -19.91
CA GLY A 157 -16.23 -26.76 -19.62
C GLY A 157 -15.67 -26.19 -18.31
N ILE A 158 -16.54 -25.77 -17.40
CA ILE A 158 -16.19 -25.18 -16.11
C ILE A 158 -16.22 -26.27 -15.04
N ASN A 159 -15.25 -26.28 -14.13
CA ASN A 159 -15.27 -27.19 -12.99
C ASN A 159 -16.32 -26.74 -11.97
N VAL A 160 -17.13 -27.67 -11.47
CA VAL A 160 -18.26 -27.34 -10.58
C VAL A 160 -18.16 -28.07 -9.25
N ASN A 161 -18.19 -27.31 -8.15
CA ASN A 161 -18.49 -27.84 -6.83
C ASN A 161 -20.00 -27.72 -6.58
N VAL A 162 -20.72 -28.83 -6.68
CA VAL A 162 -22.16 -28.82 -6.40
C VAL A 162 -22.37 -28.84 -4.88
N THR A 163 -23.11 -27.88 -4.32
CA THR A 163 -23.27 -27.73 -2.87
C THR A 163 -24.70 -27.87 -2.38
N LEU A 164 -24.90 -27.93 -1.06
CA LEU A 164 -26.20 -28.05 -0.39
C LEU A 164 -26.97 -29.33 -0.78
N ILE A 165 -26.26 -30.45 -0.93
CA ILE A 165 -26.89 -31.76 -1.17
C ILE A 165 -27.17 -32.42 0.20
N PHE A 166 -28.44 -32.71 0.48
CA PHE A 166 -28.88 -33.33 1.72
C PHE A 166 -29.63 -34.67 1.53
N SER A 167 -30.11 -34.97 0.32
CA SER A 167 -30.84 -36.20 0.02
C SER A 167 -30.21 -37.02 -1.10
N ILE A 168 -30.44 -38.33 -1.04
CA ILE A 168 -30.09 -39.28 -2.10
C ILE A 168 -30.77 -38.92 -3.42
N LYS A 169 -32.04 -38.51 -3.36
CA LYS A 169 -32.80 -38.08 -4.53
C LYS A 169 -32.12 -36.89 -5.21
N ARG A 170 -31.78 -35.84 -4.45
CA ARG A 170 -31.09 -34.68 -5.01
C ARG A 170 -29.73 -35.06 -5.54
N TYR A 171 -29.00 -35.95 -4.87
CA TYR A 171 -27.70 -36.40 -5.36
C TYR A 171 -27.82 -37.16 -6.70
N GLN A 172 -28.87 -37.96 -6.89
CA GLN A 172 -29.16 -38.60 -8.16
C GLN A 172 -29.37 -37.58 -9.30
N GLU A 173 -30.11 -36.52 -9.03
CA GLU A 173 -30.34 -35.43 -9.99
C GLU A 173 -29.04 -34.68 -10.33
N VAL A 174 -28.14 -34.53 -9.36
CA VAL A 174 -26.80 -33.95 -9.56
C VAL A 174 -25.92 -34.84 -10.45
N ILE A 175 -25.92 -36.15 -10.22
CA ILE A 175 -25.18 -37.11 -11.07
C ILE A 175 -25.73 -37.09 -12.50
N GLU A 176 -27.05 -37.05 -12.66
CA GLU A 176 -27.69 -36.95 -13.98
C GLU A 176 -27.28 -35.66 -14.70
N ALA A 177 -27.32 -34.52 -14.01
CA ALA A 177 -26.88 -33.24 -14.56
C ALA A 177 -25.39 -33.26 -14.96
N PHE A 178 -24.54 -33.94 -14.19
CA PHE A 178 -23.14 -34.12 -14.52
C PHE A 178 -22.93 -34.94 -15.80
N PHE A 179 -23.58 -36.11 -15.92
CA PHE A 179 -23.49 -36.93 -17.13
C PHE A 179 -24.04 -36.18 -18.35
N ALA A 180 -25.22 -35.61 -18.22
CA ALA A 180 -25.86 -34.88 -19.31
C ALA A 180 -25.05 -33.66 -19.75
N GLY A 181 -24.40 -32.94 -18.83
CA GLY A 181 -23.54 -31.80 -19.17
C GLY A 181 -22.30 -32.21 -19.97
N LEU A 182 -21.66 -33.32 -19.61
CA LEU A 182 -20.55 -33.88 -20.39
C LEU A 182 -21.01 -34.36 -21.77
N GLU A 183 -22.18 -34.98 -21.84
CA GLU A 183 -22.79 -35.43 -23.09
C GLU A 183 -23.13 -34.25 -24.01
N ASP A 184 -23.73 -33.18 -23.49
CA ASP A 184 -24.01 -31.95 -24.22
C ASP A 184 -22.75 -31.37 -24.84
N ARG A 185 -21.65 -31.35 -24.08
CA ARG A 185 -20.35 -30.86 -24.56
C ARG A 185 -19.76 -31.73 -25.67
N ILE A 186 -19.86 -33.05 -25.52
CA ILE A 186 -19.46 -33.99 -26.60
C ILE A 186 -20.30 -33.78 -27.85
N ASN A 187 -21.61 -33.57 -27.71
CA ASN A 187 -22.52 -33.33 -28.83
C ASN A 187 -22.21 -32.00 -29.55
N GLN A 188 -21.59 -31.04 -28.85
CA GLN A 188 -21.04 -29.81 -29.42
C GLN A 188 -19.65 -30.00 -30.05
N GLY A 189 -19.08 -31.21 -30.03
CA GLY A 189 -17.75 -31.52 -30.57
C GLY A 189 -16.59 -31.03 -29.69
N LEU A 190 -16.86 -30.67 -28.43
CA LEU A 190 -15.87 -30.13 -27.50
C LEU A 190 -15.30 -31.21 -26.58
N ALA A 191 -14.05 -31.05 -26.18
CA ALA A 191 -13.37 -32.01 -25.32
C ALA A 191 -13.87 -31.93 -23.86
N ILE A 192 -13.95 -33.09 -23.21
CA ILE A 192 -14.37 -33.23 -21.81
C ILE A 192 -13.23 -33.56 -20.84
N HIS A 193 -12.00 -33.70 -21.34
CA HIS A 193 -10.84 -33.90 -20.47
C HIS A 193 -10.58 -32.63 -19.65
N GLY A 194 -10.20 -32.80 -18.38
CA GLY A 194 -9.88 -31.69 -17.49
C GLY A 194 -11.09 -31.00 -16.85
N ILE A 195 -12.33 -31.44 -17.12
CA ILE A 195 -13.52 -30.99 -16.40
C ILE A 195 -13.67 -31.85 -15.14
N ALA A 196 -13.58 -31.21 -13.99
CA ALA A 196 -13.77 -31.83 -12.68
C ALA A 196 -15.07 -31.36 -12.02
N SER A 197 -15.64 -32.23 -11.19
CA SER A 197 -16.74 -31.85 -10.33
C SER A 197 -16.67 -32.61 -9.01
N VAL A 198 -17.15 -31.97 -7.95
CA VAL A 198 -17.40 -32.61 -6.65
C VAL A 198 -18.84 -32.37 -6.24
N ALA A 199 -19.42 -33.31 -5.49
CA ALA A 199 -20.77 -33.23 -4.97
C ALA A 199 -20.74 -33.12 -3.45
N SER A 200 -20.80 -31.89 -2.93
CA SER A 200 -20.75 -31.57 -1.51
C SER A 200 -22.04 -31.99 -0.79
N PHE A 201 -22.01 -33.19 -0.21
CA PHE A 201 -23.05 -33.84 0.57
C PHE A 201 -22.89 -33.50 2.06
N PHE A 202 -23.90 -32.85 2.64
CA PHE A 202 -23.82 -32.28 3.99
C PHE A 202 -24.14 -33.32 5.06
N VAL A 203 -23.30 -33.39 6.10
CA VAL A 203 -23.36 -34.43 7.13
C VAL A 203 -23.92 -33.90 8.45
N SER A 204 -23.16 -33.12 9.23
CA SER A 204 -23.51 -32.84 10.63
C SER A 204 -24.85 -32.13 10.85
N ARG A 205 -25.28 -31.29 9.88
CA ARG A 205 -26.57 -30.57 9.97
C ARG A 205 -27.76 -31.52 10.00
N PHE A 206 -27.59 -32.69 9.38
CA PHE A 206 -28.60 -33.73 9.28
C PHE A 206 -28.85 -34.38 10.65
N ASP A 207 -27.77 -34.78 11.35
CA ASP A 207 -27.88 -35.35 12.69
C ASP A 207 -28.39 -34.34 13.71
N THR A 208 -27.93 -33.08 13.68
CA THR A 208 -28.46 -32.04 14.59
C THR A 208 -29.99 -31.92 14.51
N LYS A 209 -30.57 -32.02 13.31
CA LYS A 209 -32.02 -31.88 13.12
C LYS A 209 -32.79 -33.16 13.45
N ILE A 210 -32.19 -34.32 13.24
CA ILE A 210 -32.81 -35.62 13.56
C ILE A 210 -32.74 -35.90 15.05
N ASP A 211 -31.58 -35.68 15.69
CA ASP A 211 -31.41 -35.82 17.13
C ASP A 211 -32.44 -34.95 17.88
N ALA A 212 -32.65 -33.70 17.44
CA ALA A 212 -33.68 -32.82 18.01
C ALA A 212 -35.13 -33.33 17.83
N LYS A 213 -35.41 -34.13 16.79
CA LYS A 213 -36.71 -34.81 16.64
C LYS A 213 -36.80 -36.06 17.52
N LEU A 214 -35.69 -36.78 17.71
CA LEU A 214 -35.60 -37.93 18.61
C LEU A 214 -35.78 -37.52 20.07
N ASP A 215 -35.28 -36.34 20.48
CA ASP A 215 -35.54 -35.73 21.80
C ASP A 215 -37.04 -35.58 22.12
N GLY A 216 -37.88 -35.45 21.09
CA GLY A 216 -39.34 -35.34 21.21
C GLY A 216 -40.08 -36.66 21.40
N LEU A 217 -39.38 -37.80 21.34
CA LEU A 217 -39.96 -39.14 21.50
C LEU A 217 -39.88 -39.65 22.95
N PRO A 218 -40.70 -40.64 23.35
CA PRO A 218 -40.60 -41.28 24.66
C PRO A 218 -39.20 -41.88 24.92
N GLU A 219 -38.71 -41.82 26.15
CA GLU A 219 -37.30 -42.03 26.53
C GLU A 219 -36.65 -43.37 26.09
N ILE A 220 -37.45 -44.38 25.78
CA ILE A 220 -37.00 -45.73 25.38
C ILE A 220 -36.86 -45.85 23.85
N GLU A 221 -37.48 -44.98 23.07
CA GLU A 221 -37.51 -45.06 21.60
C GLU A 221 -36.45 -44.14 20.96
N GLY A 222 -35.60 -44.69 20.10
CA GLY A 222 -34.73 -43.90 19.22
C GLY A 222 -33.41 -43.38 19.81
N LYS A 223 -33.13 -43.55 21.11
CA LYS A 223 -31.82 -43.19 21.71
C LYS A 223 -30.64 -43.86 21.00
N ASP A 224 -30.83 -45.07 20.50
CA ASP A 224 -29.78 -45.80 19.80
C ASP A 224 -29.56 -45.34 18.34
N LEU A 225 -30.35 -44.38 17.85
CA LEU A 225 -30.24 -43.75 16.52
C LEU A 225 -29.49 -42.40 16.53
N TYR A 226 -29.14 -41.88 17.71
CA TYR A 226 -28.40 -40.63 17.87
C TYR A 226 -27.07 -40.65 17.11
N GLY A 227 -26.85 -39.62 16.29
CA GLY A 227 -25.61 -39.47 15.51
C GLY A 227 -25.38 -40.53 14.44
N LYS A 228 -26.40 -41.32 14.07
CA LYS A 228 -26.30 -42.37 13.04
C LYS A 228 -26.94 -41.98 11.70
N ALA A 229 -27.87 -41.03 11.71
CA ALA A 229 -28.70 -40.76 10.54
C ALA A 229 -27.90 -40.11 9.41
N ALA A 230 -27.03 -39.14 9.72
CA ALA A 230 -26.19 -38.47 8.73
C ALA A 230 -25.17 -39.43 8.10
N ILE A 231 -24.57 -40.31 8.91
CA ILE A 231 -23.63 -41.33 8.44
C ILE A 231 -24.34 -42.31 7.50
N ALA A 232 -25.50 -42.85 7.91
CA ALA A 232 -26.28 -43.76 7.09
C ALA A 232 -26.69 -43.10 5.76
N ASN A 233 -27.14 -41.84 5.80
CA ASN A 233 -27.50 -41.07 4.60
C ASN A 233 -26.29 -40.85 3.67
N ALA A 234 -25.13 -40.47 4.20
CA ALA A 234 -23.91 -40.28 3.41
C ALA A 234 -23.40 -41.61 2.81
N ARG A 235 -23.46 -42.72 3.54
CA ARG A 235 -23.11 -44.06 3.03
C ARG A 235 -24.05 -44.56 1.94
N LEU A 236 -25.35 -44.28 2.07
CA LEU A 236 -26.34 -44.51 1.02
C LEU A 236 -26.03 -43.66 -0.24
N ALA A 237 -25.59 -42.41 -0.06
CA ALA A 237 -25.15 -41.57 -1.16
C ALA A 237 -23.92 -42.15 -1.86
N TYR A 238 -22.96 -42.66 -1.10
CA TYR A 238 -21.79 -43.33 -1.65
C TYR A 238 -22.15 -44.60 -2.44
N ARG A 239 -23.12 -45.40 -1.97
CA ARG A 239 -23.64 -46.54 -2.73
C ARG A 239 -24.25 -46.12 -4.07
N LEU A 240 -25.05 -45.05 -4.08
CA LEU A 240 -25.62 -44.49 -5.31
C LEU A 240 -24.50 -44.08 -6.28
N TYR A 241 -23.46 -43.40 -5.76
CA TYR A 241 -22.27 -43.03 -6.52
C TYR A 241 -21.60 -44.26 -7.15
N GLN A 242 -21.29 -45.30 -6.37
CA GLN A 242 -20.63 -46.51 -6.89
C GLN A 242 -21.44 -47.16 -8.02
N ASN A 243 -22.76 -47.22 -7.88
CA ASN A 243 -23.66 -47.77 -8.91
C ASN A 243 -23.68 -46.89 -10.18
N ALA A 244 -23.75 -45.57 -10.03
CA ALA A 244 -23.83 -44.66 -11.17
C ALA A 244 -22.50 -44.59 -11.96
N PHE A 245 -21.36 -44.51 -11.27
CA PHE A 245 -20.03 -44.36 -11.88
C PHE A 245 -19.42 -45.70 -12.34
N SER A 246 -20.05 -46.84 -12.04
CA SER A 246 -19.77 -48.13 -12.68
C SER A 246 -20.71 -48.45 -13.85
N SER A 247 -21.71 -47.59 -14.12
CA SER A 247 -22.69 -47.81 -15.18
C SER A 247 -22.06 -47.78 -16.59
N PRO A 248 -22.64 -48.50 -17.58
CA PRO A 248 -22.19 -48.43 -18.96
C PRO A 248 -22.16 -47.01 -19.54
N ARG A 249 -23.10 -46.15 -19.12
CA ARG A 249 -23.18 -44.73 -19.54
C ARG A 249 -21.92 -43.97 -19.12
N PHE A 250 -21.55 -44.04 -17.84
CA PHE A 250 -20.34 -43.35 -17.38
C PHE A 250 -19.06 -43.97 -17.94
N LEU A 251 -18.97 -45.30 -18.05
CA LEU A 251 -17.78 -45.94 -18.64
C LEU A 251 -17.55 -45.49 -20.10
N ALA A 252 -18.61 -45.19 -20.86
CA ALA A 252 -18.49 -44.59 -22.19
C ALA A 252 -17.94 -43.16 -22.15
N LEU A 253 -18.34 -42.35 -21.17
CA LEU A 253 -17.79 -41.01 -20.93
C LEU A 253 -16.33 -41.07 -20.47
N LYS A 254 -15.99 -41.98 -19.56
CA LYS A 254 -14.62 -42.20 -19.06
C LYS A 254 -13.65 -42.56 -20.18
N LYS A 255 -14.07 -43.41 -21.15
CA LYS A 255 -13.28 -43.71 -22.36
C LYS A 255 -12.99 -42.48 -23.22
N LYS A 256 -13.83 -41.44 -23.13
CA LYS A 256 -13.66 -40.15 -23.80
C LYS A 256 -12.92 -39.11 -22.95
N GLY A 257 -12.40 -39.51 -21.78
CA GLY A 257 -11.59 -38.66 -20.91
C GLY A 257 -12.34 -37.99 -19.75
N ALA A 258 -13.58 -38.40 -19.45
CA ALA A 258 -14.31 -37.89 -18.29
C ALA A 258 -13.60 -38.25 -16.97
N GLN A 259 -13.49 -37.26 -16.08
CA GLN A 259 -13.20 -37.52 -14.67
C GLN A 259 -14.48 -37.96 -13.94
N ILE A 260 -14.31 -38.62 -12.78
CA ILE A 260 -15.42 -38.98 -11.90
C ILE A 260 -15.83 -37.74 -11.08
N GLN A 261 -17.13 -37.49 -10.92
CA GLN A 261 -17.60 -36.53 -9.92
C GLN A 261 -17.52 -37.18 -8.54
N ARG A 262 -16.56 -36.75 -7.74
CA ARG A 262 -16.31 -37.34 -6.41
C ARG A 262 -17.36 -36.87 -5.39
N PRO A 263 -17.90 -37.74 -4.54
CA PRO A 263 -18.61 -37.33 -3.33
C PRO A 263 -17.67 -36.49 -2.46
N LEU A 264 -18.16 -35.35 -1.98
CA LEU A 264 -17.45 -34.50 -1.04
C LEU A 264 -18.27 -34.40 0.25
N TRP A 265 -17.72 -34.81 1.38
CA TRP A 265 -18.37 -34.71 2.68
C TRP A 265 -18.18 -33.31 3.24
N ALA A 266 -19.29 -32.58 3.38
CA ALA A 266 -19.31 -31.21 3.86
C ALA A 266 -19.99 -31.10 5.22
N SER A 267 -19.62 -30.08 6.00
CA SER A 267 -20.10 -29.92 7.37
C SER A 267 -19.75 -31.15 8.23
N THR A 268 -18.49 -31.56 8.25
CA THR A 268 -17.98 -32.74 8.96
C THR A 268 -17.47 -32.46 10.38
N SER A 269 -17.63 -31.23 10.86
CA SER A 269 -17.42 -30.93 12.29
C SER A 269 -18.59 -31.44 13.14
N THR A 270 -18.29 -32.21 14.19
CA THR A 270 -19.26 -32.62 15.20
C THR A 270 -19.90 -31.42 15.91
N LYS A 271 -21.22 -31.44 16.08
CA LYS A 271 -21.99 -30.38 16.77
C LYS A 271 -22.44 -30.77 18.18
N ASN A 272 -22.50 -32.07 18.47
CA ASN A 272 -22.86 -32.60 19.77
C ASN A 272 -21.58 -32.96 20.56
N PRO A 273 -21.29 -32.31 21.70
CA PRO A 273 -20.12 -32.62 22.52
C PRO A 273 -20.04 -34.07 23.02
N ALA A 274 -21.15 -34.81 23.01
CA ALA A 274 -21.18 -36.24 23.38
C ALA A 274 -20.58 -37.16 22.30
N TYR A 275 -20.47 -36.67 21.06
CA TYR A 275 -19.86 -37.43 19.97
C TYR A 275 -18.37 -37.11 19.89
N ARG A 276 -17.59 -38.03 19.31
CA ARG A 276 -16.21 -37.73 18.97
C ARG A 276 -16.18 -36.55 18.00
N ASP A 277 -15.28 -35.62 18.23
CA ASP A 277 -15.04 -34.43 17.40
C ASP A 277 -14.57 -34.77 15.97
N VAL A 278 -14.09 -36.00 15.76
CA VAL A 278 -13.66 -36.56 14.47
C VAL A 278 -14.63 -37.61 13.89
N LEU A 279 -15.81 -37.77 14.49
CA LEU A 279 -16.78 -38.83 14.15
C LEU A 279 -17.04 -38.91 12.64
N TYR A 280 -17.47 -37.82 12.01
CA TYR A 280 -17.88 -37.85 10.62
C TYR A 280 -16.72 -38.10 9.66
N VAL A 281 -15.52 -37.60 9.98
CA VAL A 281 -14.32 -37.86 9.20
C VAL A 281 -14.03 -39.36 9.22
N GLU A 282 -13.94 -39.97 10.40
CA GLU A 282 -13.61 -41.39 10.54
C GLU A 282 -14.67 -42.32 9.93
N GLU A 283 -15.94 -41.95 9.96
CA GLU A 283 -17.05 -42.78 9.48
C GLU A 283 -17.26 -42.73 7.96
N LEU A 284 -16.66 -41.74 7.29
CA LEU A 284 -16.85 -41.45 5.87
C LEU A 284 -15.56 -41.54 5.04
N ILE A 285 -14.53 -42.21 5.55
CA ILE A 285 -13.31 -42.52 4.78
C ILE A 285 -13.61 -43.60 3.74
N GLY A 286 -13.27 -43.31 2.48
CA GLY A 286 -13.39 -44.25 1.36
C GLY A 286 -12.79 -43.76 0.04
N PRO A 287 -12.64 -44.65 -0.94
CA PRO A 287 -11.99 -44.33 -2.21
C PRO A 287 -12.77 -43.31 -3.04
N ASP A 288 -12.03 -42.47 -3.77
CA ASP A 288 -12.56 -41.45 -4.67
C ASP A 288 -13.52 -40.45 -4.00
N THR A 289 -13.21 -40.08 -2.75
CA THR A 289 -13.97 -39.08 -1.98
C THR A 289 -13.12 -37.90 -1.56
N VAL A 290 -13.79 -36.82 -1.18
CA VAL A 290 -13.20 -35.63 -0.57
C VAL A 290 -13.88 -35.40 0.77
N ASP A 291 -13.16 -34.98 1.80
CA ASP A 291 -13.75 -34.40 3.02
C ASP A 291 -13.31 -32.93 3.10
N THR A 292 -14.26 -31.99 3.11
CA THR A 292 -13.94 -30.59 3.38
C THR A 292 -14.14 -30.29 4.86
N ILE A 293 -13.01 -30.07 5.53
CA ILE A 293 -12.88 -30.17 6.97
C ILE A 293 -12.50 -28.80 7.57
N PRO A 294 -13.24 -28.33 8.59
CA PRO A 294 -12.89 -27.09 9.28
C PRO A 294 -11.55 -27.19 10.03
N PRO A 295 -10.87 -26.06 10.31
CA PRO A 295 -9.53 -26.07 10.90
C PRO A 295 -9.41 -26.88 12.19
N ALA A 296 -10.35 -26.70 13.13
CA ALA A 296 -10.34 -27.40 14.41
C ALA A 296 -10.52 -28.93 14.26
N THR A 297 -11.37 -29.36 13.31
CA THR A 297 -11.59 -30.79 13.05
C THR A 297 -10.39 -31.41 12.34
N LEU A 298 -9.71 -30.66 11.47
CA LEU A 298 -8.46 -31.08 10.82
C LEU A 298 -7.37 -31.35 11.86
N GLU A 299 -7.18 -30.43 12.80
CA GLU A 299 -6.23 -30.58 13.90
C GLU A 299 -6.56 -31.81 14.77
N ALA A 300 -7.81 -31.92 15.24
CA ALA A 300 -8.27 -33.05 16.05
C ALA A 300 -8.09 -34.41 15.33
N PHE A 301 -8.38 -34.46 14.02
CA PHE A 301 -8.20 -35.68 13.23
C PHE A 301 -6.74 -36.11 13.17
N PHE A 302 -5.82 -35.16 12.98
CA PHE A 302 -4.39 -35.50 12.96
C PHE A 302 -3.81 -35.81 14.34
N GLU A 303 -4.41 -35.29 15.42
CA GLU A 303 -4.06 -35.63 16.79
C GLU A 303 -4.47 -37.07 17.14
N HIS A 304 -5.76 -37.40 17.02
CA HIS A 304 -6.32 -38.66 17.54
C HIS A 304 -7.31 -39.39 16.63
N GLY A 305 -7.44 -39.00 15.36
CA GLY A 305 -8.28 -39.70 14.38
C GLY A 305 -7.78 -41.12 14.05
N THR A 306 -8.64 -41.91 13.42
CA THR A 306 -8.33 -43.26 12.94
C THR A 306 -8.69 -43.37 11.46
N VAL A 307 -7.85 -44.07 10.69
CA VAL A 307 -8.03 -44.22 9.24
C VAL A 307 -8.48 -45.63 8.94
N ASN A 308 -9.74 -45.78 8.54
CA ASN A 308 -10.33 -47.06 8.13
C ASN A 308 -11.26 -46.83 6.95
N ASP A 309 -11.12 -47.61 5.88
CA ASP A 309 -12.08 -47.59 4.78
C ASP A 309 -13.40 -48.21 5.24
N LYS A 310 -14.40 -47.34 5.46
CA LYS A 310 -15.75 -47.72 5.91
C LYS A 310 -16.79 -47.58 4.82
N LEU A 311 -16.44 -47.01 3.67
CA LEU A 311 -17.38 -46.80 2.57
C LEU A 311 -17.34 -47.92 1.53
N SER A 312 -16.20 -48.60 1.35
CA SER A 312 -16.08 -49.72 0.38
C SER A 312 -16.91 -50.95 0.75
N PHE A 313 -17.34 -51.07 2.02
CA PHE A 313 -18.08 -52.22 2.54
C PHE A 313 -19.45 -51.77 3.07
N PRO A 314 -20.50 -51.75 2.23
CA PRO A 314 -21.82 -51.26 2.64
C PRO A 314 -22.40 -52.08 3.79
N SER A 315 -22.86 -51.40 4.85
CA SER A 315 -23.51 -52.06 5.99
C SER A 315 -25.03 -52.14 5.78
N PRO A 316 -25.67 -53.31 5.93
CA PRO A 316 -27.13 -53.43 6.01
C PRO A 316 -27.75 -52.61 7.17
N GLU A 317 -26.94 -52.22 8.15
CA GLU A 317 -27.37 -51.38 9.26
C GLU A 317 -27.79 -49.98 8.81
N ASP A 318 -27.19 -49.43 7.75
CA ASP A 318 -27.55 -48.10 7.24
C ASP A 318 -29.02 -48.08 6.75
N ASP A 319 -29.45 -49.13 6.04
CA ASP A 319 -30.85 -49.29 5.60
C ASP A 319 -31.78 -49.47 6.81
N THR A 320 -31.32 -50.19 7.83
CA THR A 320 -32.07 -50.42 9.08
C THR A 320 -32.27 -49.11 9.85
N VAL A 321 -31.25 -48.24 9.91
CA VAL A 321 -31.33 -46.91 10.53
C VAL A 321 -32.40 -46.07 9.83
N VAL A 322 -32.35 -46.00 8.49
CA VAL A 322 -33.33 -45.23 7.70
C VAL A 322 -34.74 -45.76 7.88
N GLN A 323 -34.93 -47.08 7.83
CA GLN A 323 -36.24 -47.72 8.04
C GLN A 323 -36.77 -47.43 9.44
N ARG A 324 -35.93 -47.53 10.47
CA ARG A 324 -36.35 -47.27 11.85
C ARG A 324 -36.71 -45.81 12.09
N LEU A 325 -35.96 -44.86 11.53
CA LEU A 325 -36.33 -43.45 11.57
C LEU A 325 -37.71 -43.23 10.92
N ALA A 326 -37.98 -43.87 9.78
CA ALA A 326 -39.29 -43.80 9.13
C ALA A 326 -40.41 -44.39 10.00
N THR A 327 -40.18 -45.51 10.71
CA THR A 327 -41.17 -46.08 11.65
C THR A 327 -41.47 -45.17 12.85
N LEU A 328 -40.52 -44.31 13.22
CA LEU A 328 -40.68 -43.29 14.26
C LEU A 328 -41.29 -41.98 13.72
N GLY A 329 -41.77 -41.97 12.47
CA GLY A 329 -42.37 -40.80 11.82
C GLY A 329 -41.37 -39.75 11.34
N ILE A 330 -40.07 -40.07 11.31
CA ILE A 330 -39.01 -39.16 10.85
C ILE A 330 -38.75 -39.41 9.36
N ASN A 331 -39.27 -38.52 8.51
CA ASN A 331 -39.07 -38.58 7.07
C ASN A 331 -37.78 -37.84 6.65
N LEU A 332 -36.77 -38.61 6.21
CA LEU A 332 -35.47 -38.07 5.81
C LEU A 332 -35.53 -37.13 4.60
N GLU A 333 -36.41 -37.39 3.63
CA GLU A 333 -36.55 -36.53 2.44
C GLU A 333 -37.15 -35.18 2.82
N GLN A 334 -38.16 -35.17 3.70
CA GLN A 334 -38.71 -33.93 4.22
C GLN A 334 -37.65 -33.12 4.97
N ILE A 335 -36.87 -33.77 5.83
CA ILE A 335 -35.78 -33.13 6.59
C ILE A 335 -34.73 -32.56 5.63
N ALA A 336 -34.37 -33.30 4.58
CA ALA A 336 -33.43 -32.82 3.57
C ALA A 336 -33.94 -31.57 2.84
N GLN A 337 -35.23 -31.51 2.46
CA GLN A 337 -35.83 -30.34 1.82
C GLN A 337 -35.89 -29.12 2.75
N GLU A 338 -36.16 -29.34 4.03
CA GLU A 338 -36.10 -28.26 5.03
C GLU A 338 -34.65 -27.76 5.20
N LEU A 339 -33.66 -28.65 5.31
CA LEU A 339 -32.24 -28.29 5.42
C LEU A 339 -31.70 -27.59 4.17
N GLU A 340 -32.16 -27.98 2.98
CA GLU A 340 -31.84 -27.30 1.71
C GLU A 340 -32.32 -25.84 1.77
N ARG A 341 -33.60 -25.61 2.10
CA ARG A 341 -34.17 -24.25 2.22
C ARG A 341 -33.48 -23.42 3.30
N GLU A 342 -33.28 -24.00 4.48
CA GLU A 342 -32.57 -23.35 5.59
C GLU A 342 -31.11 -23.02 5.21
N GLY A 343 -30.44 -23.91 4.48
CA GLY A 343 -29.06 -23.73 4.02
C GLY A 343 -28.92 -22.58 3.03
N ILE A 344 -29.81 -22.49 2.04
CA ILE A 344 -29.86 -21.37 1.08
C ILE A 344 -30.12 -20.07 1.83
N GLN A 345 -31.12 -20.04 2.71
CA GLN A 345 -31.49 -18.85 3.49
C GLN A 345 -30.31 -18.36 4.32
N GLN A 346 -29.62 -19.26 5.04
CA GLN A 346 -28.44 -18.91 5.83
C GLN A 346 -27.31 -18.30 4.98
N PHE A 347 -27.09 -18.80 3.76
CA PHE A 347 -26.08 -18.25 2.86
C PHE A 347 -26.49 -16.88 2.32
N GLN A 348 -27.76 -16.69 1.96
CA GLN A 348 -28.30 -15.40 1.55
C GLN A 348 -28.22 -14.36 2.67
N ASP A 349 -28.58 -14.74 3.91
CA ASP A 349 -28.51 -13.86 5.06
C ASP A 349 -27.08 -13.47 5.39
N ALA A 350 -26.16 -14.45 5.45
CA ALA A 350 -24.74 -14.19 5.67
C ALA A 350 -24.15 -13.26 4.60
N PHE A 351 -24.56 -13.44 3.34
CA PHE A 351 -24.13 -12.60 2.23
C PHE A 351 -24.68 -11.17 2.35
N ARG A 352 -25.98 -11.01 2.59
CA ARG A 352 -26.61 -9.68 2.80
C ARG A 352 -26.00 -8.93 3.97
N GLU A 353 -25.81 -9.60 5.11
CA GLU A 353 -25.18 -9.01 6.29
C GLU A 353 -23.75 -8.55 6.01
N MET A 354 -22.98 -9.34 5.24
CA MET A 354 -21.63 -8.96 4.83
C MET A 354 -21.65 -7.73 3.91
N ILE A 355 -22.53 -7.70 2.90
CA ILE A 355 -22.65 -6.54 2.00
C ILE A 355 -23.09 -5.29 2.78
N GLN A 356 -24.06 -5.42 3.69
CA GLN A 356 -24.49 -4.32 4.58
C GLN A 356 -23.35 -3.81 5.46
N ALA A 357 -22.54 -4.71 6.02
CA ALA A 357 -21.38 -4.33 6.82
C ALA A 357 -20.32 -3.59 5.99
N LEU A 358 -20.05 -4.05 4.77
CA LEU A 358 -19.14 -3.38 3.84
C LEU A 358 -19.69 -2.02 3.39
N ASP A 359 -20.99 -1.93 3.10
CA ASP A 359 -21.66 -0.68 2.76
C ASP A 359 -21.59 0.33 3.93
N ALA A 360 -21.78 -0.12 5.17
CA ALA A 360 -21.61 0.72 6.35
C ALA A 360 -20.17 1.23 6.51
N GLN A 361 -19.17 0.36 6.34
CA GLN A 361 -17.75 0.75 6.42
C GLN A 361 -17.35 1.73 5.31
N ARG A 362 -17.75 1.46 4.06
CA ARG A 362 -17.39 2.34 2.94
C ARG A 362 -18.00 3.73 3.07
N ILE A 363 -19.18 3.87 3.69
CA ILE A 363 -19.81 5.19 3.92
C ILE A 363 -18.90 6.05 4.81
N GLY A 364 -18.32 5.46 5.86
CA GLY A 364 -17.34 6.13 6.71
C GLY A 364 -16.11 6.58 5.92
N TYR A 365 -15.53 5.71 5.10
CA TYR A 365 -14.38 6.06 4.27
C TYR A 365 -14.69 7.08 3.17
N LEU A 366 -15.87 7.02 2.56
CA LEU A 366 -16.31 8.02 1.58
C LEU A 366 -16.48 9.40 2.22
N ALA A 367 -16.94 9.47 3.46
CA ALA A 367 -17.07 10.74 4.18
C ALA A 367 -15.74 11.48 4.34
N GLU A 368 -14.60 10.77 4.39
CA GLU A 368 -13.26 11.35 4.41
C GLU A 368 -12.98 12.26 3.19
N LEU A 369 -13.59 11.97 2.03
CA LEU A 369 -13.44 12.78 0.81
C LEU A 369 -14.28 14.07 0.82
N GLY A 370 -15.24 14.20 1.74
CA GLY A 370 -16.16 15.35 1.79
C GLY A 370 -16.81 15.64 0.44
N SER A 371 -16.66 16.87 -0.06
CA SER A 371 -17.23 17.31 -1.34
C SER A 371 -16.59 16.67 -2.59
N LEU A 372 -15.46 15.95 -2.44
CA LEU A 372 -14.69 15.42 -3.57
C LEU A 372 -15.22 14.08 -4.11
N GLN A 373 -16.13 13.41 -3.39
CA GLN A 373 -16.57 12.04 -3.70
C GLN A 373 -16.97 11.82 -5.16
N ALA A 374 -17.80 12.71 -5.72
CA ALA A 374 -18.30 12.56 -7.09
C ALA A 374 -17.19 12.71 -8.13
N ALA A 375 -16.37 13.76 -8.01
CA ALA A 375 -15.28 14.03 -8.95
C ALA A 375 -14.21 12.93 -8.92
N VAL A 376 -13.86 12.42 -7.74
CA VAL A 376 -12.89 11.32 -7.59
C VAL A 376 -13.41 10.04 -8.23
N LYS A 377 -14.67 9.68 -7.97
CA LYS A 377 -15.33 8.52 -8.60
C LYS A 377 -15.31 8.64 -10.13
N ASP A 378 -15.71 9.79 -10.67
CA ASP A 378 -15.77 10.01 -12.12
C ASP A 378 -14.38 9.98 -12.76
N ARG A 379 -13.37 10.54 -12.09
CA ARG A 379 -11.97 10.49 -12.53
C ARG A 379 -11.44 9.06 -12.60
N ILE A 380 -11.69 8.26 -11.57
CA ILE A 380 -11.23 6.86 -11.53
C ILE A 380 -11.94 6.03 -12.60
N ALA A 381 -13.25 6.25 -12.80
CA ALA A 381 -13.99 5.61 -13.89
C ALA A 381 -13.46 6.01 -15.27
N TYR A 382 -13.02 7.27 -15.44
CA TYR A 382 -12.33 7.70 -16.66
C TYR A 382 -10.99 6.99 -16.84
N PHE A 383 -10.15 6.92 -15.80
CA PHE A 383 -8.86 6.23 -15.84
C PHE A 383 -8.97 4.73 -16.17
N GLU A 384 -9.99 4.06 -15.63
CA GLU A 384 -10.29 2.66 -15.99
C GLU A 384 -10.61 2.55 -17.50
N ARG A 385 -11.49 3.40 -18.03
CA ARG A 385 -11.90 3.35 -19.44
C ARG A 385 -10.79 3.76 -20.41
N SER A 386 -9.93 4.69 -20.04
CA SER A 386 -8.84 5.18 -20.89
C SER A 386 -7.59 4.30 -20.85
N GLY A 387 -7.51 3.35 -19.91
CA GLY A 387 -6.31 2.53 -19.71
C GLY A 387 -5.15 3.33 -19.11
N PHE A 388 -5.43 4.38 -18.32
CA PHE A 388 -4.42 5.30 -17.77
C PHE A 388 -3.26 4.57 -17.10
N THR A 389 -3.54 3.58 -16.24
CA THR A 389 -2.50 2.80 -15.56
C THR A 389 -1.58 2.10 -16.56
N ALA A 390 -2.15 1.49 -17.61
CA ALA A 390 -1.35 0.86 -18.66
C ALA A 390 -0.45 1.88 -19.38
N SER A 391 -0.98 3.06 -19.71
CA SER A 391 -0.21 4.14 -20.33
C SER A 391 0.94 4.63 -19.44
N VAL A 392 0.74 4.76 -18.13
CA VAL A 392 1.82 5.11 -17.18
C VAL A 392 2.95 4.09 -17.24
N PHE A 393 2.63 2.79 -17.17
CA PHE A 393 3.64 1.72 -17.22
C PHE A 393 4.28 1.54 -18.61
N GLN A 394 3.58 1.93 -19.68
CA GLN A 394 4.13 2.03 -21.04
C GLN A 394 4.96 3.30 -21.26
N LYS A 395 5.08 4.15 -20.23
CA LYS A 395 5.82 5.41 -20.26
C LYS A 395 5.28 6.41 -21.29
N ASP A 396 3.97 6.42 -21.49
CA ASP A 396 3.29 7.39 -22.34
C ASP A 396 3.38 8.79 -21.72
N ALA A 397 4.30 9.60 -22.22
CA ALA A 397 4.55 10.92 -21.68
C ALA A 397 3.45 11.95 -22.03
N SER A 398 2.57 11.63 -22.99
CA SER A 398 1.46 12.53 -23.37
C SER A 398 0.45 12.73 -22.25
N LEU A 399 0.46 11.86 -21.23
CA LEU A 399 -0.36 11.98 -20.03
C LEU A 399 -0.08 13.25 -19.22
N TRP A 400 1.11 13.85 -19.35
CA TRP A 400 1.52 15.02 -18.55
C TRP A 400 1.74 16.28 -19.37
N THR A 401 2.12 16.17 -20.63
CA THR A 401 2.43 17.34 -21.47
C THR A 401 2.33 17.03 -22.95
N GLU A 402 1.90 18.02 -23.73
CA GLU A 402 1.95 17.99 -25.20
C GLU A 402 3.32 18.43 -25.76
N SER A 403 4.19 19.00 -24.91
CA SER A 403 5.52 19.46 -25.34
C SER A 403 6.43 18.28 -25.68
N MET A 404 6.98 18.27 -26.90
CA MET A 404 7.92 17.23 -27.35
C MET A 404 9.19 17.16 -26.47
N GLU A 405 9.73 18.32 -26.07
CA GLU A 405 10.89 18.38 -25.18
C GLU A 405 10.54 17.82 -23.80
N GLY A 406 9.38 18.20 -23.26
CA GLY A 406 8.86 17.66 -22.01
C GLY A 406 8.70 16.13 -22.08
N GLN A 407 8.09 15.62 -23.15
CA GLN A 407 7.90 14.18 -23.34
C GLN A 407 9.23 13.40 -23.40
N GLN A 408 10.24 13.94 -24.09
CA GLN A 408 11.57 13.32 -24.14
C GLN A 408 12.24 13.25 -22.77
N GLU A 409 12.03 14.25 -21.91
CA GLU A 409 12.52 14.23 -20.53
C GLU A 409 11.76 13.19 -19.70
N ILE A 410 10.43 13.18 -19.76
CA ILE A 410 9.56 12.27 -18.98
C ILE A 410 9.92 10.79 -19.23
N VAL A 411 10.09 10.39 -20.49
CA VAL A 411 10.43 8.99 -20.84
C VAL A 411 11.72 8.52 -20.14
N LYS A 412 12.66 9.44 -19.91
CA LYS A 412 13.93 9.20 -19.20
C LYS A 412 13.81 9.36 -17.68
N ARG A 413 12.61 9.53 -17.12
CA ARG A 413 12.40 9.75 -15.68
C ARG A 413 11.44 8.75 -15.03
N LEU A 414 10.83 7.87 -15.81
CA LEU A 414 9.88 6.85 -15.36
C LEU A 414 10.52 5.51 -14.93
N GLY A 415 11.83 5.50 -14.61
CA GLY A 415 12.49 4.30 -14.07
C GLY A 415 11.98 3.88 -12.68
N TRP A 416 11.42 4.82 -11.91
CA TRP A 416 11.01 4.61 -10.52
C TRP A 416 9.87 3.60 -10.37
N LEU A 417 9.03 3.45 -11.40
CA LEU A 417 7.97 2.42 -11.45
C LEU A 417 8.51 1.00 -11.18
N GLU A 418 9.78 0.76 -11.50
CA GLU A 418 10.44 -0.53 -11.31
C GLU A 418 11.50 -0.49 -10.19
N ALA A 419 11.69 0.64 -9.51
CA ALA A 419 12.72 0.79 -8.48
C ALA A 419 12.66 -0.28 -7.36
N PRO A 420 11.49 -0.67 -6.82
CA PRO A 420 11.43 -1.74 -5.82
C PRO A 420 12.08 -3.05 -6.30
N ARG A 421 11.83 -3.44 -7.55
CA ARG A 421 12.39 -4.64 -8.17
C ARG A 421 13.87 -4.48 -8.51
N MET A 422 14.23 -3.32 -9.05
CA MET A 422 15.59 -3.03 -9.50
C MET A 422 16.59 -2.84 -8.35
N GLY A 423 16.11 -2.53 -7.14
CA GLY A 423 16.94 -2.48 -5.93
C GLY A 423 17.37 -3.84 -5.38
N ILE A 424 16.63 -4.92 -5.67
CA ILE A 424 16.88 -6.26 -5.10
C ILE A 424 18.30 -6.78 -5.34
N PRO A 425 18.89 -6.67 -6.55
CA PRO A 425 20.25 -7.14 -6.81
C PRO A 425 21.33 -6.42 -5.97
N MET A 426 21.07 -5.20 -5.49
CA MET A 426 22.04 -4.42 -4.70
C MET A 426 22.16 -4.91 -3.26
N ILE A 427 21.16 -5.63 -2.73
CA ILE A 427 21.05 -5.99 -1.31
C ILE A 427 22.34 -6.63 -0.78
N SER A 428 22.90 -7.61 -1.51
CA SER A 428 24.08 -8.34 -1.05
C SER A 428 25.31 -7.44 -0.92
N GLN A 429 25.52 -6.54 -1.88
CA GLN A 429 26.63 -5.58 -1.85
C GLN A 429 26.44 -4.56 -0.72
N LEU A 430 25.21 -4.08 -0.52
CA LEU A 430 24.86 -3.11 0.50
C LEU A 430 25.00 -3.68 1.93
N GLN A 431 24.58 -4.92 2.14
CA GLN A 431 24.77 -5.60 3.42
C GLN A 431 26.25 -5.82 3.72
N LYS A 432 27.04 -6.19 2.70
CA LYS A 432 28.48 -6.38 2.85
C LYS A 432 29.18 -5.09 3.27
N ILE A 433 28.93 -3.97 2.58
CA ILE A 433 29.59 -2.70 2.91
C ILE A 433 29.27 -2.23 4.33
N THR A 434 28.01 -2.40 4.78
CA THR A 434 27.63 -2.08 6.18
C THR A 434 28.38 -2.97 7.17
N GLN A 435 28.44 -4.28 6.91
CA GLN A 435 29.16 -5.22 7.76
C GLN A 435 30.65 -4.88 7.87
N ASP A 436 31.30 -4.60 6.73
CA ASP A 436 32.72 -4.23 6.68
C ASP A 436 32.98 -2.95 7.49
N LEU A 437 32.17 -1.90 7.31
CA LEU A 437 32.26 -0.66 8.08
C LEU A 437 32.11 -0.90 9.59
N VAL A 438 31.10 -1.68 10.00
CA VAL A 438 30.86 -1.98 11.42
C VAL A 438 32.02 -2.78 12.02
N GLN A 439 32.55 -3.77 11.30
CA GLN A 439 33.70 -4.57 11.73
C GLN A 439 34.99 -3.74 11.84
N GLU A 440 35.17 -2.77 10.94
CA GLU A 440 36.28 -1.81 10.98
C GLU A 440 36.10 -0.70 12.04
N GLY A 441 35.04 -0.76 12.84
CA GLY A 441 34.79 0.14 13.97
C GLY A 441 34.12 1.46 13.61
N PHE A 442 33.60 1.63 12.39
CA PHE A 442 32.75 2.79 12.08
C PHE A 442 31.48 2.74 12.92
N LYS A 443 31.08 3.90 13.48
CA LYS A 443 29.87 4.04 14.31
C LYS A 443 28.86 5.02 13.73
N ARG A 444 29.33 5.91 12.85
CA ARG A 444 28.55 7.02 12.31
C ARG A 444 28.67 7.14 10.80
N ALA A 445 27.63 7.68 10.21
CA ALA A 445 27.55 8.08 8.82
C ALA A 445 27.06 9.54 8.74
N VAL A 446 27.73 10.36 7.94
CA VAL A 446 27.22 11.69 7.53
C VAL A 446 26.89 11.62 6.05
N LEU A 447 25.63 11.84 5.70
CA LEU A 447 25.25 12.02 4.30
C LEU A 447 25.28 13.52 3.97
N ILE A 448 26.15 13.89 3.04
CA ILE A 448 26.22 15.22 2.44
C ILE A 448 25.48 15.16 1.12
N GLY A 449 24.29 15.75 1.08
CA GLY A 449 23.34 15.62 -0.02
C GLY A 449 22.30 16.72 0.02
N MET A 450 21.52 16.84 -1.06
CA MET A 450 20.51 17.88 -1.19
C MET A 450 19.26 17.35 -1.91
N GLY A 451 18.09 17.78 -1.46
CA GLY A 451 16.81 17.38 -2.05
C GLY A 451 16.63 15.85 -2.06
N GLY A 452 16.33 15.29 -3.22
CA GLY A 452 16.04 13.86 -3.36
C GLY A 452 17.22 12.94 -3.02
N SER A 453 18.44 13.48 -3.00
CA SER A 453 19.65 12.75 -2.60
C SER A 453 19.86 12.69 -1.08
N SER A 454 19.02 13.35 -0.26
CA SER A 454 19.13 13.37 1.21
C SER A 454 17.80 13.14 1.96
N LEU A 455 16.67 13.61 1.43
CA LEU A 455 15.40 13.65 2.18
C LEU A 455 14.86 12.27 2.57
N ALA A 456 14.82 11.32 1.63
CA ALA A 456 14.38 9.96 1.95
C ALA A 456 15.27 9.30 3.01
N ALA A 457 16.58 9.56 2.98
CA ALA A 457 17.53 9.07 3.96
C ALA A 457 17.30 9.69 5.36
N GLU A 458 16.97 10.99 5.41
CA GLU A 458 16.58 11.65 6.66
C GLU A 458 15.31 11.03 7.24
N VAL A 459 14.28 10.84 6.42
CA VAL A 459 13.01 10.25 6.85
C VAL A 459 13.23 8.85 7.40
N MET A 460 14.03 8.01 6.74
CA MET A 460 14.38 6.69 7.26
C MET A 460 15.15 6.77 8.59
N ALA A 461 16.10 7.70 8.73
CA ALA A 461 16.86 7.88 9.96
C ALA A 461 15.99 8.35 11.13
N CYS A 462 15.02 9.24 10.87
CA CYS A 462 14.11 9.78 11.89
C CYS A 462 13.02 8.78 12.30
N ILE A 463 12.40 8.09 11.35
CA ILE A 463 11.26 7.18 11.63
C ILE A 463 11.74 5.81 12.11
N LEU A 464 12.72 5.22 11.41
CA LEU A 464 13.16 3.85 11.70
C LEU A 464 14.34 3.82 12.67
N GLY A 465 15.16 4.88 12.69
CA GLY A 465 16.34 4.95 13.54
C GLY A 465 17.43 3.96 13.15
N LYS A 466 18.52 3.99 13.90
CA LYS A 466 19.61 3.01 13.80
C LYS A 466 19.14 1.65 14.32
N GLN A 467 19.33 0.61 13.50
CA GLN A 467 19.14 -0.79 13.87
C GLN A 467 20.40 -1.36 14.53
N GLU A 468 20.28 -2.53 15.19
CA GLU A 468 21.35 -3.15 16.00
C GLU A 468 22.70 -3.25 15.26
N LYS A 469 22.66 -3.56 13.95
CA LYS A 469 23.85 -3.73 13.09
C LYS A 469 24.11 -2.55 12.14
N GLY A 470 23.58 -1.37 12.48
CA GLY A 470 23.72 -0.15 11.70
C GLY A 470 24.67 0.90 12.29
N LEU A 471 24.77 2.02 11.58
CA LEU A 471 25.47 3.24 11.94
C LEU A 471 24.47 4.32 12.32
N GLU A 472 24.86 5.25 13.20
CA GLU A 472 24.07 6.48 13.40
C GLU A 472 24.21 7.33 12.14
N LEU A 473 23.09 7.75 11.54
CA LEU A 473 23.09 8.57 10.33
C LEU A 473 22.70 10.01 10.66
N ARG A 474 23.46 10.98 10.15
CA ARG A 474 23.11 12.40 10.15
C ARG A 474 23.17 12.97 8.74
N ILE A 475 22.27 13.89 8.43
CA ILE A 475 22.19 14.56 7.13
C ILE A 475 22.82 15.95 7.24
N LEU A 476 23.63 16.30 6.25
CA LEU A 476 24.11 17.66 6.00
C LEU A 476 23.56 18.13 4.65
N ASP A 477 22.46 18.87 4.72
CA ASP A 477 21.73 19.46 3.60
C ASP A 477 21.67 20.99 3.69
N SER A 478 22.68 21.58 4.34
CA SER A 478 22.78 23.01 4.58
C SER A 478 24.19 23.55 4.35
N THR A 479 24.26 24.82 3.98
CA THR A 479 25.48 25.63 3.88
C THR A 479 25.63 26.60 5.06
N ASP A 480 24.71 26.54 6.04
CA ASP A 480 24.84 27.30 7.27
C ASP A 480 26.14 26.92 8.01
N PRO A 481 27.01 27.90 8.32
CA PRO A 481 28.33 27.62 8.91
C PRO A 481 28.23 26.91 10.26
N SER A 482 27.28 27.29 11.11
CA SER A 482 27.06 26.68 12.42
C SER A 482 26.61 25.22 12.29
N GLN A 483 25.65 24.94 11.41
CA GLN A 483 25.17 23.58 11.14
C GLN A 483 26.27 22.69 10.55
N VAL A 484 27.07 23.23 9.63
CA VAL A 484 28.23 22.55 9.05
C VAL A 484 29.27 22.23 10.14
N ALA A 485 29.60 23.19 11.00
CA ALA A 485 30.54 23.00 12.11
C ALA A 485 30.05 21.95 13.12
N HIS A 486 28.80 22.05 13.57
CA HIS A 486 28.20 21.10 14.51
C HIS A 486 28.14 19.68 13.95
N THR A 487 27.84 19.54 12.64
CA THR A 487 27.84 18.24 11.98
C THR A 487 29.24 17.62 11.95
N MET A 488 30.25 18.41 11.59
CA MET A 488 31.63 17.92 11.57
C MET A 488 32.19 17.64 12.96
N GLN A 489 31.82 18.43 13.97
CA GLN A 489 32.18 18.16 15.36
C GLN A 489 31.55 16.85 15.86
N TRP A 490 30.28 16.59 15.50
CA TRP A 490 29.63 15.31 15.80
C TRP A 490 30.32 14.15 15.08
N ALA A 491 30.68 14.33 13.80
CA ALA A 491 31.41 13.33 13.03
C ALA A 491 32.80 13.02 13.61
N GLY A 492 33.50 14.01 14.17
CA GLY A 492 34.84 13.82 14.74
C GLY A 492 34.90 13.07 16.08
N LYS A 493 33.76 12.89 16.77
CA LYS A 493 33.72 12.19 18.07
C LYS A 493 33.82 10.67 17.97
N GLU A 494 33.57 10.11 16.79
CA GLU A 494 33.57 8.66 16.53
C GLU A 494 34.15 8.40 15.13
N LYS A 495 34.49 7.15 14.82
CA LYS A 495 34.90 6.79 13.46
C LYS A 495 33.69 6.90 12.51
N THR A 496 33.77 7.83 11.56
CA THR A 496 32.66 8.26 10.71
C THR A 496 32.95 8.04 9.23
N VAL A 497 31.97 7.55 8.47
CA VAL A 497 31.97 7.49 7.01
C VAL A 497 31.11 8.64 6.44
N PHE A 498 31.55 9.25 5.36
CA PHE A 498 30.85 10.33 4.66
C PHE A 498 30.27 9.81 3.35
N LEU A 499 28.97 9.98 3.16
CA LEU A 499 28.28 9.67 1.91
C LEU A 499 28.12 10.96 1.12
N ILE A 500 28.85 11.09 0.02
CA ILE A 500 28.71 12.21 -0.91
C ILE A 500 27.65 11.82 -1.94
N SER A 501 26.47 12.41 -1.83
CA SER A 501 25.25 11.95 -2.49
C SER A 501 24.74 13.01 -3.47
N SER A 502 25.12 12.91 -4.75
CA SER A 502 24.73 13.90 -5.77
C SER A 502 24.49 13.22 -7.12
N LYS A 503 23.29 13.43 -7.67
CA LYS A 503 22.94 12.94 -9.01
C LYS A 503 23.83 13.53 -10.10
N SER A 504 24.05 14.85 -10.12
CA SER A 504 24.88 15.51 -11.14
C SER A 504 26.38 15.49 -10.82
N GLY A 505 26.74 15.31 -9.54
CA GLY A 505 28.11 15.44 -9.04
C GLY A 505 28.64 16.88 -9.04
N THR A 506 27.78 17.88 -9.20
CA THR A 506 28.17 19.30 -9.36
C THR A 506 27.35 20.27 -8.50
N THR A 507 26.53 19.76 -7.60
CA THR A 507 25.74 20.57 -6.67
C THR A 507 26.66 21.34 -5.72
N ALA A 508 26.55 22.67 -5.71
CA ALA A 508 27.52 23.53 -5.02
C ALA A 508 27.58 23.26 -3.52
N GLU A 509 26.43 23.09 -2.88
CA GLU A 509 26.30 22.83 -1.45
C GLU A 509 27.02 21.53 -1.05
N ILE A 510 26.85 20.49 -1.86
CA ILE A 510 27.46 19.17 -1.64
C ILE A 510 28.97 19.25 -1.84
N ASN A 511 29.42 19.96 -2.88
CA ASN A 511 30.85 20.15 -3.14
C ASN A 511 31.54 20.91 -2.00
N SER A 512 30.93 21.99 -1.49
CA SER A 512 31.48 22.75 -0.36
C SER A 512 31.53 21.92 0.91
N GLY A 513 30.48 21.14 1.21
CA GLY A 513 30.47 20.21 2.34
C GLY A 513 31.51 19.10 2.22
N PHE A 514 31.68 18.53 1.02
CA PHE A 514 32.71 17.54 0.71
C PHE A 514 34.12 18.12 0.93
N LEU A 515 34.44 19.28 0.37
CA LEU A 515 35.75 19.92 0.50
C LEU A 515 36.13 20.10 1.97
N TYR A 516 35.17 20.54 2.79
CA TYR A 516 35.37 20.71 4.22
C TYR A 516 35.53 19.40 4.99
N ALA A 517 34.76 18.36 4.65
CA ALA A 517 34.94 17.03 5.23
C ALA A 517 36.29 16.41 4.84
N TRP A 518 36.66 16.53 3.55
CA TRP A 518 37.89 15.99 3.00
C TRP A 518 39.12 16.60 3.66
N GLU A 519 39.20 17.92 3.78
CA GLU A 519 40.32 18.60 4.43
C GLU A 519 40.54 18.08 5.85
N ARG A 520 39.47 17.94 6.65
CA ARG A 520 39.56 17.42 8.01
C ARG A 520 40.07 15.99 8.08
N ILE A 521 39.58 15.10 7.20
CA ILE A 521 40.01 13.70 7.19
C ILE A 521 41.44 13.58 6.66
N ALA A 522 41.82 14.37 5.66
CA ALA A 522 43.17 14.38 5.10
C ALA A 522 44.23 14.79 6.13
N VAL A 523 43.93 15.74 7.02
CA VAL A 523 44.85 16.16 8.09
C VAL A 523 44.79 15.29 9.35
N SER A 524 43.88 14.32 9.43
CA SER A 524 43.70 13.45 10.60
C SER A 524 44.71 12.29 10.68
N GLY A 525 45.64 12.18 9.71
CA GLY A 525 46.73 11.19 9.74
C GLY A 525 46.34 9.77 9.27
N PHE A 526 45.18 9.60 8.64
CA PHE A 526 44.78 8.32 8.04
C PHE A 526 45.63 7.98 6.81
N LYS A 527 45.92 6.69 6.61
CA LYS A 527 46.73 6.21 5.48
C LYS A 527 46.07 6.50 4.12
N ASN A 528 44.77 6.25 4.02
CA ASN A 528 43.96 6.63 2.86
C ASN A 528 42.71 7.38 3.33
N PRO A 529 42.67 8.72 3.18
CA PRO A 529 41.48 9.50 3.50
C PRO A 529 40.21 8.99 2.80
N GLY A 530 40.33 8.46 1.58
CA GLY A 530 39.22 7.91 0.78
C GLY A 530 38.48 6.75 1.46
N ASP A 531 39.09 6.03 2.40
CA ASP A 531 38.44 4.94 3.14
C ASP A 531 37.26 5.42 4.00
N HIS A 532 37.17 6.74 4.24
CA HIS A 532 36.08 7.40 4.96
C HIS A 532 35.00 7.95 4.03
N PHE A 533 35.06 7.74 2.73
CA PHE A 533 34.11 8.32 1.77
C PHE A 533 33.45 7.26 0.89
N ILE A 534 32.15 7.44 0.65
CA ILE A 534 31.33 6.68 -0.29
C ILE A 534 30.65 7.68 -1.21
N ALA A 535 30.68 7.44 -2.52
CA ALA A 535 29.94 8.25 -3.48
C ALA A 535 28.64 7.54 -3.89
N ILE A 536 27.55 8.31 -3.96
CA ILE A 536 26.29 7.89 -4.59
C ILE A 536 25.97 8.88 -5.71
N THR A 537 25.94 8.42 -6.95
CA THR A 537 25.83 9.30 -8.11
C THR A 537 25.31 8.57 -9.35
N ASP A 538 24.96 9.30 -10.40
CA ASP A 538 24.66 8.69 -11.71
C ASP A 538 25.95 8.23 -12.40
N PRO A 539 25.86 7.28 -13.36
CA PRO A 539 27.01 6.88 -14.17
C PRO A 539 27.65 8.05 -14.94
N GLY A 540 28.98 8.14 -14.91
CA GLY A 540 29.79 9.06 -15.72
C GLY A 540 29.93 10.49 -15.18
N THR A 541 29.48 10.75 -13.95
CA THR A 541 29.48 12.11 -13.37
C THR A 541 30.87 12.55 -12.88
N ALA A 542 31.01 13.85 -12.59
CA ALA A 542 32.21 14.39 -11.97
C ALA A 542 32.48 13.78 -10.60
N LEU A 543 31.43 13.45 -9.83
CA LEU A 543 31.56 12.83 -8.53
C LEU A 543 32.07 11.38 -8.63
N GLN A 544 31.66 10.62 -9.66
CA GLN A 544 32.24 9.30 -9.90
C GLN A 544 33.75 9.40 -10.11
N LYS A 545 34.19 10.28 -11.02
CA LYS A 545 35.61 10.48 -11.32
C LYS A 545 36.40 10.91 -10.08
N LEU A 546 35.86 11.87 -9.33
CA LEU A 546 36.45 12.35 -8.09
C LEU A 546 36.60 11.21 -7.08
N ALA A 547 35.58 10.36 -6.92
CA ALA A 547 35.64 9.22 -6.01
C ALA A 547 36.71 8.20 -6.42
N GLU A 548 36.87 7.96 -7.72
CA GLU A 548 37.92 7.09 -8.27
C GLU A 548 39.33 7.67 -8.05
N GLU A 549 39.51 8.97 -8.32
CA GLU A 549 40.77 9.72 -8.14
C GLU A 549 41.19 9.80 -6.66
N HIS A 550 40.23 10.00 -5.76
CA HIS A 550 40.45 10.08 -4.32
C HIS A 550 40.38 8.72 -3.61
N HIS A 551 40.29 7.62 -4.37
CA HIS A 551 40.24 6.25 -3.86
C HIS A 551 39.20 6.07 -2.74
N PHE A 552 37.98 6.53 -3.00
CA PHE A 552 36.85 6.32 -2.11
C PHE A 552 36.62 4.83 -1.88
N ARG A 553 36.13 4.50 -0.68
CA ARG A 553 35.82 3.12 -0.30
C ARG A 553 34.87 2.43 -1.28
N ALA A 554 33.86 3.15 -1.74
CA ALA A 554 32.87 2.63 -2.67
C ALA A 554 32.21 3.73 -3.50
N VAL A 555 31.78 3.34 -4.70
CA VAL A 555 30.92 4.13 -5.59
C VAL A 555 29.67 3.32 -5.88
N PHE A 556 28.50 3.86 -5.55
CA PHE A 556 27.21 3.29 -5.89
C PHE A 556 26.56 4.10 -7.01
N LEU A 557 26.35 3.45 -8.15
CA LEU A 557 25.70 4.06 -9.29
C LEU A 557 24.18 3.90 -9.19
N ALA A 558 23.46 5.00 -9.32
CA ALA A 558 22.00 5.02 -9.39
C ALA A 558 21.51 4.76 -10.83
N ASP A 559 20.21 4.53 -11.00
CA ASP A 559 19.58 4.51 -12.31
C ASP A 559 19.39 5.96 -12.80
N PRO A 560 20.09 6.39 -13.87
CA PRO A 560 19.96 7.76 -14.38
C PRO A 560 18.53 8.06 -14.87
N ASN A 561 17.72 7.02 -15.14
CA ASN A 561 16.33 7.13 -15.57
C ASN A 561 15.34 7.41 -14.43
N VAL A 562 15.83 7.67 -13.21
CA VAL A 562 14.99 7.99 -12.04
C VAL A 562 15.25 9.41 -11.57
N GLY A 563 14.22 10.27 -11.55
CA GLY A 563 14.35 11.63 -11.01
C GLY A 563 14.72 11.63 -9.52
N GLY A 564 15.44 12.67 -9.05
CA GLY A 564 15.97 12.70 -7.67
C GLY A 564 14.89 12.53 -6.60
N ARG A 565 13.76 13.24 -6.71
CA ARG A 565 12.65 13.13 -5.75
C ARG A 565 11.87 11.80 -5.79
N TYR A 566 12.06 11.00 -6.85
CA TYR A 566 11.49 9.65 -7.02
C TYR A 566 12.53 8.54 -6.75
N SER A 567 13.61 8.87 -6.03
CA SER A 567 14.78 7.99 -5.90
C SER A 567 14.88 7.26 -4.55
N ALA A 568 13.84 7.34 -3.71
CA ALA A 568 13.82 6.78 -2.36
C ALA A 568 14.11 5.27 -2.34
N LEU A 569 13.68 4.54 -3.37
CA LEU A 569 13.89 3.09 -3.51
C LEU A 569 15.02 2.72 -4.48
N THR A 570 15.93 3.66 -4.77
CA THR A 570 17.14 3.44 -5.58
C THR A 570 18.41 3.48 -4.71
N ALA A 571 19.60 3.48 -5.31
CA ALA A 571 20.87 3.66 -4.59
C ALA A 571 20.86 4.85 -3.61
N PHE A 572 20.20 5.96 -3.97
CA PHE A 572 20.13 7.17 -3.13
C PHE A 572 19.44 6.94 -1.78
N GLY A 573 18.43 6.08 -1.70
CA GLY A 573 17.81 5.70 -0.43
C GLY A 573 18.33 4.37 0.13
N LEU A 574 18.63 3.39 -0.72
CA LEU A 574 19.01 2.05 -0.28
C LEU A 574 20.40 1.98 0.36
N VAL A 575 21.35 2.81 -0.08
CA VAL A 575 22.67 2.89 0.56
C VAL A 575 22.55 3.40 2.00
N PRO A 576 21.95 4.58 2.28
CA PRO A 576 21.77 5.02 3.66
C PRO A 576 20.87 4.07 4.47
N ALA A 577 19.84 3.45 3.86
CA ALA A 577 19.02 2.45 4.53
C ALA A 577 19.84 1.22 4.99
N ALA A 578 20.76 0.74 4.14
CA ALA A 578 21.67 -0.33 4.49
C ALA A 578 22.59 0.06 5.64
N LEU A 579 23.11 1.29 5.64
CA LEU A 579 23.98 1.78 6.71
C LEU A 579 23.22 1.96 8.02
N LEU A 580 21.94 2.31 7.99
CA LEU A 580 21.06 2.28 9.18
C LEU A 580 20.82 0.87 9.71
N GLY A 581 21.14 -0.17 8.94
CA GLY A 581 20.93 -1.58 9.30
C GLY A 581 19.50 -2.08 9.03
N ILE A 582 18.74 -1.38 8.17
CA ILE A 582 17.37 -1.77 7.79
C ILE A 582 17.40 -3.14 7.07
N ALA A 583 16.41 -3.99 7.35
CA ALA A 583 16.22 -5.27 6.70
C ALA A 583 15.75 -5.11 5.25
N LEU A 584 16.67 -4.74 4.35
CA LEU A 584 16.38 -4.43 2.94
C LEU A 584 15.53 -5.49 2.20
N PRO A 585 15.70 -6.81 2.41
CA PRO A 585 14.81 -7.80 1.78
C PRO A 585 13.33 -7.60 2.12
N ALA A 586 13.00 -7.36 3.38
CA ALA A 586 11.62 -7.14 3.81
C ALA A 586 11.11 -5.76 3.39
N PHE A 587 11.98 -4.74 3.47
CA PHE A 587 11.67 -3.38 3.08
C PHE A 587 11.31 -3.26 1.58
N LEU A 588 12.16 -3.81 0.69
CA LEU A 588 11.90 -3.81 -0.74
C LEU A 588 10.75 -4.75 -1.13
N LYS A 589 10.54 -5.85 -0.41
CA LYS A 589 9.38 -6.72 -0.62
C LYS A 589 8.07 -5.98 -0.38
N ALA A 590 7.97 -5.19 0.70
CA ALA A 590 6.77 -4.39 0.98
C ALA A 590 6.48 -3.39 -0.14
N ALA A 591 7.48 -2.63 -0.59
CA ALA A 591 7.32 -1.73 -1.74
C ALA A 591 6.95 -2.46 -3.04
N GLN A 592 7.52 -3.65 -3.28
CA GLN A 592 7.19 -4.47 -4.45
C GLN A 592 5.74 -4.99 -4.40
N GLU A 593 5.26 -5.39 -3.21
CA GLU A 593 3.87 -5.81 -3.03
C GLU A 593 2.90 -4.67 -3.36
N LEU A 594 3.19 -3.44 -2.91
CA LEU A 594 2.40 -2.28 -3.31
C LEU A 594 2.49 -2.00 -4.82
N ARG A 595 3.69 -2.08 -5.43
CA ARG A 595 3.85 -1.93 -6.89
C ARG A 595 3.03 -2.96 -7.67
N ASN A 596 2.89 -4.18 -7.15
CA ASN A 596 2.06 -5.21 -7.78
C ASN A 596 0.56 -4.87 -7.71
N VAL A 597 0.11 -4.21 -6.63
CA VAL A 597 -1.26 -3.70 -6.52
C VAL A 597 -1.51 -2.53 -7.48
N CYS A 598 -0.46 -1.76 -7.81
CA CYS A 598 -0.53 -0.69 -8.80
C CYS A 598 -0.40 -1.18 -10.27
N ASP A 599 -0.26 -2.49 -10.51
CA ASP A 599 -0.05 -3.05 -11.85
C ASP A 599 -1.25 -2.79 -12.79
N PRO A 600 -1.04 -2.58 -14.11
CA PRO A 600 -2.13 -2.37 -15.06
C PRO A 600 -3.18 -3.49 -15.14
N ALA A 601 -2.84 -4.71 -14.72
CA ALA A 601 -3.79 -5.82 -14.64
C ALA A 601 -4.77 -5.71 -13.46
N ILE A 602 -4.54 -4.79 -12.52
CA ILE A 602 -5.39 -4.52 -11.37
C ILE A 602 -6.30 -3.33 -11.70
N PRO A 603 -7.61 -3.40 -11.39
CA PRO A 603 -8.54 -2.29 -11.65
C PRO A 603 -8.09 -0.98 -11.00
N ALA A 604 -8.34 0.15 -11.66
CA ALA A 604 -7.92 1.49 -11.22
C ALA A 604 -8.44 1.82 -9.82
N GLY A 605 -9.69 1.46 -9.50
CA GLY A 605 -10.28 1.69 -8.17
C GLY A 605 -9.64 0.87 -7.04
N ARG A 606 -8.80 -0.13 -7.35
CA ARG A 606 -8.06 -0.94 -6.39
C ARG A 606 -6.60 -0.46 -6.22
N ASN A 607 -6.11 0.40 -7.10
CA ASN A 607 -4.75 0.96 -7.08
C ASN A 607 -4.66 2.14 -6.09
N PRO A 608 -3.98 1.99 -4.94
CA PRO A 608 -3.98 3.01 -3.89
C PRO A 608 -3.24 4.29 -4.30
N GLY A 609 -2.16 4.18 -5.07
CA GLY A 609 -1.43 5.35 -5.58
C GLY A 609 -2.28 6.16 -6.55
N LEU A 610 -2.95 5.49 -7.50
CA LEU A 610 -3.84 6.14 -8.47
C LEU A 610 -5.02 6.82 -7.79
N VAL A 611 -5.69 6.14 -6.84
CA VAL A 611 -6.84 6.70 -6.12
C VAL A 611 -6.41 7.91 -5.29
N LEU A 612 -5.30 7.83 -4.54
CA LEU A 612 -4.78 8.97 -3.79
C LEU A 612 -4.44 10.13 -4.74
N GLY A 613 -3.77 9.85 -5.86
CA GLY A 613 -3.45 10.87 -6.87
C GLY A 613 -4.69 11.52 -7.50
N ALA A 614 -5.76 10.75 -7.72
CA ALA A 614 -7.04 11.28 -8.17
C ALA A 614 -7.65 12.23 -7.15
N VAL A 615 -7.59 11.90 -5.85
CA VAL A 615 -8.03 12.81 -4.78
C VAL A 615 -7.22 14.09 -4.78
N LEU A 616 -5.88 14.00 -4.82
CA LEU A 616 -5.00 15.17 -4.80
C LEU A 616 -5.23 16.09 -6.02
N GLY A 617 -5.34 15.51 -7.22
CA GLY A 617 -5.58 16.24 -8.46
C GLY A 617 -6.95 16.92 -8.49
N GLU A 618 -8.01 16.18 -8.17
CA GLU A 618 -9.38 16.72 -8.15
C GLU A 618 -9.59 17.76 -7.05
N ALA A 619 -8.94 17.58 -5.88
CA ALA A 619 -8.92 18.61 -4.83
C ALA A 619 -8.34 19.92 -5.35
N CYS A 620 -7.17 19.86 -5.99
CA CYS A 620 -6.52 21.05 -6.57
C CYS A 620 -7.38 21.72 -7.65
N LEU A 621 -8.01 20.94 -8.55
CA LEU A 621 -8.91 21.47 -9.58
C LEU A 621 -10.15 22.18 -8.99
N GLN A 622 -10.60 21.75 -7.81
CA GLN A 622 -11.71 22.36 -7.07
C GLN A 622 -11.28 23.49 -6.11
N GLY A 623 -10.04 23.96 -6.21
CA GLY A 623 -9.51 25.05 -5.39
C GLY A 623 -9.03 24.65 -4.00
N ARG A 624 -8.87 23.35 -3.75
CA ARG A 624 -8.24 22.78 -2.53
C ARG A 624 -6.79 22.39 -2.80
N ASP A 625 -5.99 23.38 -3.16
CA ASP A 625 -4.59 23.23 -3.55
C ASP A 625 -3.61 23.23 -2.35
N LYS A 626 -4.10 23.31 -1.10
CA LYS A 626 -3.27 23.30 0.11
C LYS A 626 -3.41 21.96 0.83
N LEU A 627 -2.40 21.11 0.68
CA LEU A 627 -2.35 19.78 1.27
C LEU A 627 -1.65 19.85 2.64
N THR A 628 -2.42 19.82 3.72
CA THR A 628 -1.85 19.74 5.08
C THR A 628 -1.61 18.27 5.45
N ILE A 629 -0.35 17.96 5.80
CA ILE A 629 0.06 16.63 6.24
C ILE A 629 -0.02 16.55 7.77
N LEU A 630 -0.83 15.63 8.27
CA LEU A 630 -0.91 15.29 9.69
C LEU A 630 -0.20 13.96 9.93
N THR A 631 0.49 13.83 11.05
CA THR A 631 1.23 12.61 11.42
C THR A 631 1.20 12.43 12.93
N ASP A 632 1.25 11.19 13.39
CA ASP A 632 1.70 10.93 14.77
C ASP A 632 3.19 11.28 14.89
N ALA A 633 3.65 11.65 16.08
CA ALA A 633 4.98 12.26 16.30
C ALA A 633 6.16 11.48 15.69
N GLU A 634 6.11 10.14 15.74
CA GLU A 634 7.11 9.23 15.18
C GLU A 634 7.27 9.35 13.66
N TRP A 635 6.22 9.81 12.96
CA TRP A 635 6.16 9.96 11.50
C TRP A 635 6.32 11.40 11.03
N SER A 636 6.55 12.36 11.94
CA SER A 636 6.62 13.80 11.65
C SER A 636 7.61 14.18 10.54
N SER A 637 8.72 13.44 10.37
CA SER A 637 9.68 13.72 9.30
C SER A 637 9.18 13.38 7.90
N PHE A 638 8.19 12.49 7.77
CA PHE A 638 7.67 12.04 6.46
C PHE A 638 7.15 13.20 5.62
N GLY A 639 6.48 14.16 6.25
CA GLY A 639 5.94 15.35 5.58
C GLY A 639 7.00 16.12 4.80
N SER A 640 8.24 16.20 5.30
CA SER A 640 9.34 16.89 4.63
C SER A 640 9.78 16.26 3.31
N TRP A 641 9.65 14.93 3.15
CA TRP A 641 9.92 14.25 1.88
C TRP A 641 8.75 14.39 0.90
N VAL A 642 7.51 14.23 1.39
CA VAL A 642 6.29 14.46 0.60
C VAL A 642 6.24 15.90 0.07
N GLU A 643 6.69 16.84 0.89
CA GLU A 643 6.79 18.26 0.53
C GLU A 643 7.60 18.45 -0.75
N GLN A 644 8.81 17.90 -0.80
CA GLN A 644 9.63 17.94 -2.00
C GLN A 644 8.93 17.25 -3.16
N LEU A 645 8.47 16.02 -2.95
CA LEU A 645 7.90 15.18 -3.99
C LEU A 645 6.77 15.92 -4.71
N ILE A 646 5.82 16.48 -3.97
CA ILE A 646 4.64 17.14 -4.52
C ILE A 646 4.96 18.52 -5.07
N ALA A 647 5.66 19.36 -4.30
CA ALA A 647 5.88 20.74 -4.68
C ALA A 647 6.77 20.85 -5.93
N GLU A 648 7.84 20.04 -6.02
CA GLU A 648 8.69 20.03 -7.21
C GLU A 648 8.01 19.39 -8.42
N SER A 649 7.14 18.40 -8.22
CA SER A 649 6.46 17.74 -9.33
C SER A 649 5.36 18.62 -9.90
N SER A 650 4.50 19.19 -9.04
CA SER A 650 3.28 19.88 -9.46
C SER A 650 3.42 21.39 -9.65
N GLY A 651 4.37 22.04 -8.98
CA GLY A 651 4.51 23.50 -8.92
C GLY A 651 5.11 24.14 -10.18
N LYS A 652 4.35 24.13 -11.28
CA LYS A 652 4.78 24.61 -12.61
C LYS A 652 3.62 25.26 -13.36
N GLU A 653 3.96 26.13 -14.30
CA GLU A 653 3.01 26.70 -15.27
C GLU A 653 1.79 27.37 -14.60
N GLY A 654 1.98 27.97 -13.41
CA GLY A 654 0.89 28.61 -12.67
C GLY A 654 -0.03 27.65 -11.91
N LYS A 655 0.26 26.35 -11.93
CA LYS A 655 -0.46 25.27 -11.24
C LYS A 655 0.41 24.65 -10.14
N GLY A 656 -0.21 23.90 -9.24
CA GLY A 656 0.52 23.11 -8.24
C GLY A 656 -0.26 22.91 -6.96
N ILE A 657 0.13 21.87 -6.22
CA ILE A 657 -0.37 21.56 -4.89
C ILE A 657 0.68 22.03 -3.91
N LEU A 658 0.31 22.90 -2.97
CA LEU A 658 1.16 23.34 -1.87
C LEU A 658 1.09 22.31 -0.73
N PRO A 659 2.11 21.45 -0.54
CA PRO A 659 2.21 20.65 0.66
C PRO A 659 2.58 21.53 1.85
N ILE A 660 1.96 21.26 2.98
CA ILE A 660 2.13 22.00 4.23
C ILE A 660 2.56 21.00 5.29
N ASP A 661 3.86 21.01 5.59
CA ASP A 661 4.47 20.19 6.63
C ASP A 661 4.44 20.90 7.99
N GLN A 662 4.25 20.12 9.05
CA GLN A 662 4.25 20.56 10.46
C GLN A 662 3.49 21.87 10.72
N GLU A 663 2.30 22.03 10.14
CA GLU A 663 1.46 23.21 10.38
C GLU A 663 1.05 23.28 11.86
N PRO A 664 1.24 24.42 12.54
CA PRO A 664 0.68 24.63 13.86
C PRO A 664 -0.81 24.32 13.89
N ALA A 665 -1.28 23.69 14.96
CA ALA A 665 -2.69 23.39 15.11
C ALA A 665 -3.50 24.67 15.30
N LEU A 666 -4.49 24.87 14.44
CA LEU A 666 -5.43 25.98 14.52
C LEU A 666 -6.82 25.45 14.91
N PRO A 667 -7.66 26.28 15.55
CA PRO A 667 -9.09 26.02 15.61
C PRO A 667 -9.67 25.76 14.22
N THR A 668 -10.58 24.80 14.12
CA THR A 668 -11.06 24.30 12.82
C THR A 668 -11.70 25.37 11.94
N GLU A 669 -12.37 26.36 12.56
CA GLU A 669 -13.01 27.49 11.91
C GLU A 669 -12.02 28.48 11.26
N MET A 670 -10.73 28.39 11.61
CA MET A 670 -9.68 29.23 11.05
C MET A 670 -9.07 28.65 9.76
N TYR A 671 -9.36 27.39 9.43
CA TYR A 671 -8.91 26.81 8.17
C TYR A 671 -9.82 27.28 7.02
N PRO A 672 -9.27 27.88 5.95
CA PRO A 672 -10.07 28.21 4.77
C PRO A 672 -10.55 26.95 4.04
N SER A 673 -11.51 27.11 3.15
CA SER A 673 -12.04 25.99 2.34
C SER A 673 -11.05 25.47 1.28
N ASP A 674 -9.85 26.05 1.18
CA ASP A 674 -8.79 25.65 0.25
C ASP A 674 -7.94 24.46 0.73
N ARG A 675 -8.29 23.88 1.88
CA ARG A 675 -7.56 22.77 2.49
C ARG A 675 -8.03 21.40 2.02
N LEU A 676 -7.04 20.52 1.88
CA LEU A 676 -7.14 19.07 1.90
C LEU A 676 -6.22 18.55 3.01
N PHE A 677 -6.71 17.67 3.87
CA PHE A 677 -5.90 17.06 4.92
C PHE A 677 -5.63 15.59 4.60
N VAL A 678 -4.41 15.14 4.85
CA VAL A 678 -4.05 13.70 4.85
C VAL A 678 -3.34 13.39 6.15
N TYR A 679 -3.89 12.45 6.90
CA TYR A 679 -3.35 11.97 8.17
C TYR A 679 -2.73 10.59 8.03
N LEU A 680 -1.43 10.49 8.30
CA LEU A 680 -0.71 9.24 8.43
C LEU A 680 -0.81 8.75 9.88
N ARG A 681 -1.74 7.82 10.09
CA ARG A 681 -2.15 7.31 11.40
C ARG A 681 -1.33 6.09 11.80
N LYS A 682 -0.58 6.19 12.90
CA LYS A 682 0.19 5.11 13.52
C LYS A 682 -0.45 4.63 14.83
N ASP A 683 -0.60 5.52 15.81
CA ASP A 683 -1.17 5.24 17.13
C ASP A 683 -2.45 6.04 17.41
N GLY A 684 -2.78 7.02 16.58
CA GLY A 684 -4.09 7.70 16.61
C GLY A 684 -4.12 8.96 17.47
N ARG A 685 -2.99 9.62 17.75
CA ARG A 685 -2.98 10.83 18.61
C ARG A 685 -3.74 11.99 18.00
N GLU A 686 -3.74 12.11 16.67
CA GLU A 686 -4.49 13.17 15.97
C GLU A 686 -5.96 12.76 15.68
N ASP A 687 -6.45 11.60 16.12
CA ASP A 687 -7.79 11.08 15.77
C ASP A 687 -8.92 12.07 16.14
N GLN A 688 -8.80 12.77 17.27
CA GLN A 688 -9.80 13.76 17.68
C GLN A 688 -9.78 14.99 16.76
N ARG A 689 -8.59 15.53 16.49
CA ARG A 689 -8.42 16.68 15.58
C ARG A 689 -8.94 16.36 14.19
N VAL A 690 -8.67 15.16 13.68
CA VAL A 690 -9.18 14.68 12.39
C VAL A 690 -10.71 14.65 12.37
N ARG A 691 -11.36 14.13 13.42
CA ARG A 691 -12.83 14.17 13.54
C ARG A 691 -13.37 15.60 13.52
N ASP A 692 -12.73 16.52 14.23
CA ASP A 692 -13.16 17.92 14.30
C ASP A 692 -12.99 18.62 12.93
N ILE A 693 -11.87 18.39 12.24
CA ILE A 693 -11.62 18.90 10.87
C ILE A 693 -12.67 18.37 9.89
N SER A 694 -12.97 17.07 9.93
CA SER A 694 -14.01 16.47 9.08
C SER A 694 -15.40 17.02 9.41
N ALA A 695 -15.73 17.21 10.68
CA ALA A 695 -17.00 17.79 11.12
C ALA A 695 -17.17 19.25 10.67
N ALA A 696 -16.06 19.99 10.55
CA ALA A 696 -16.04 21.34 9.98
C ALA A 696 -16.17 21.36 8.44
N GLY A 697 -16.24 20.19 7.77
CA GLY A 697 -16.49 20.06 6.34
C GLY A 697 -15.24 20.05 5.45
N HIS A 698 -14.05 19.95 6.04
CA HIS A 698 -12.83 19.75 5.26
C HIS A 698 -12.64 18.26 4.92
N PRO A 699 -12.31 17.92 3.67
CA PRO A 699 -11.84 16.57 3.33
C PRO A 699 -10.59 16.23 4.14
N CYS A 700 -10.63 15.11 4.85
CA CYS A 700 -9.54 14.63 5.70
C CYS A 700 -9.40 13.13 5.53
N LEU A 701 -8.39 12.72 4.77
CA LEU A 701 -8.10 11.31 4.49
C LEU A 701 -7.26 10.73 5.61
N VAL A 702 -7.55 9.49 5.99
CA VAL A 702 -6.75 8.76 6.97
C VAL A 702 -6.06 7.58 6.29
N ILE A 703 -4.74 7.53 6.32
CA ILE A 703 -3.93 6.41 5.80
C ILE A 703 -3.25 5.76 7.00
N ALA A 704 -3.50 4.47 7.20
CA ALA A 704 -2.93 3.74 8.32
C ALA A 704 -1.51 3.24 7.99
N VAL A 705 -0.51 3.69 8.74
CA VAL A 705 0.91 3.35 8.54
C VAL A 705 1.36 2.28 9.55
N ASN A 706 0.84 1.07 9.36
CA ASN A 706 1.07 -0.06 10.28
C ASN A 706 2.23 -0.96 9.84
N GLY A 707 3.02 -1.44 10.80
CA GLY A 707 4.13 -2.37 10.56
C GLY A 707 5.49 -1.69 10.35
N GLU A 708 6.54 -2.52 10.36
CA GLU A 708 7.95 -2.05 10.32
C GLU A 708 8.38 -1.56 8.93
N ASN A 709 7.71 -2.00 7.86
CA ASN A 709 8.05 -1.68 6.47
C ASN A 709 7.05 -0.73 5.79
N ALA A 710 6.09 -0.16 6.52
CA ALA A 710 5.07 0.75 5.99
C ALA A 710 5.69 1.93 5.22
N LEU A 711 6.86 2.41 5.67
CA LEU A 711 7.56 3.51 5.01
C LEU A 711 7.94 3.19 3.55
N ALA A 712 8.29 1.93 3.26
CA ALA A 712 8.62 1.50 1.89
C ALA A 712 7.39 1.53 0.97
N GLU A 713 6.23 1.12 1.51
CA GLU A 713 4.95 1.18 0.81
C GLU A 713 4.58 2.65 0.54
N GLU A 714 4.63 3.51 1.55
CA GLU A 714 4.27 4.91 1.40
C GLU A 714 5.19 5.65 0.42
N PHE A 715 6.50 5.35 0.37
CA PHE A 715 7.36 5.93 -0.67
C PHE A 715 6.80 5.66 -2.08
N TYR A 716 6.47 4.41 -2.39
CA TYR A 716 5.94 4.06 -3.71
C TYR A 716 4.51 4.60 -3.93
N GLN A 717 3.67 4.59 -2.90
CA GLN A 717 2.28 5.09 -2.97
C GLN A 717 2.25 6.58 -3.34
N TRP A 718 3.03 7.39 -2.65
CA TRP A 718 3.07 8.84 -2.83
C TRP A 718 3.77 9.24 -4.12
N GLU A 719 4.80 8.51 -4.56
CA GLU A 719 5.40 8.68 -5.89
C GLU A 719 4.34 8.49 -6.98
N PHE A 720 3.59 7.39 -6.92
CA PHE A 720 2.54 7.12 -7.89
C PHE A 720 1.40 8.15 -7.82
N ALA A 721 0.96 8.50 -6.62
CA ALA A 721 -0.09 9.50 -6.41
C ALA A 721 0.31 10.87 -6.96
N THR A 722 1.55 11.29 -6.73
CA THR A 722 2.06 12.57 -7.23
C THR A 722 2.10 12.61 -8.75
N ALA A 723 2.58 11.53 -9.38
CA ALA A 723 2.59 11.42 -10.83
C ALA A 723 1.17 11.46 -11.41
N THR A 724 0.22 10.75 -10.80
CA THR A 724 -1.20 10.79 -11.20
C THR A 724 -1.81 12.18 -11.02
N ALA A 725 -1.58 12.84 -9.89
CA ALA A 725 -2.09 14.20 -9.65
C ALA A 725 -1.55 15.20 -10.69
N CYS A 726 -0.26 15.12 -11.02
CA CYS A 726 0.34 15.97 -12.04
C CYS A 726 -0.23 15.71 -13.45
N ALA A 727 -0.61 14.48 -13.77
CA ALA A 727 -1.29 14.17 -15.04
C ALA A 727 -2.67 14.83 -15.10
N ILE A 728 -3.43 14.83 -13.99
CA ILE A 728 -4.73 15.53 -13.89
C ILE A 728 -4.55 17.05 -14.02
N LEU A 729 -3.48 17.58 -13.45
CA LEU A 729 -3.13 19.01 -13.56
C LEU A 729 -2.50 19.37 -14.91
N GLU A 730 -2.19 18.39 -15.76
CA GLU A 730 -1.52 18.58 -17.05
C GLU A 730 -0.20 19.36 -16.89
N VAL A 731 0.66 18.89 -15.97
CA VAL A 731 2.01 19.43 -15.76
C VAL A 731 3.04 18.31 -15.79
N ASN A 732 4.25 18.64 -16.25
CA ASN A 732 5.36 17.70 -16.22
C ASN A 732 5.78 17.38 -14.77
N ALA A 733 5.48 16.16 -14.33
CA ALA A 733 5.79 15.70 -12.97
C ALA A 733 7.29 15.51 -12.70
N PHE A 734 8.14 15.52 -13.73
CA PHE A 734 9.49 14.94 -13.67
C PHE A 734 10.63 15.92 -13.97
N ASP A 735 10.34 17.15 -14.40
CA ASP A 735 11.31 18.23 -14.57
C ASP A 735 11.29 19.22 -13.37
N GLN A 736 12.12 20.27 -13.43
CA GLN A 736 12.26 21.30 -12.37
C GLN A 736 12.91 22.60 -12.89
N PRO A 737 12.29 23.28 -13.86
CA PRO A 737 12.91 24.41 -14.54
C PRO A 737 13.22 25.60 -13.61
N ASN A 738 12.39 25.85 -12.59
CA ASN A 738 12.49 27.07 -11.78
C ASN A 738 13.57 26.98 -10.69
N VAL A 739 13.96 25.77 -10.28
CA VAL A 739 15.12 25.56 -9.38
C VAL A 739 16.42 26.03 -10.05
N GLN A 740 16.52 25.89 -11.37
CA GLN A 740 17.73 26.23 -12.12
C GLN A 740 17.97 27.76 -12.19
N ASP A 741 16.93 28.58 -12.14
CA ASP A 741 17.07 30.04 -12.12
C ASP A 741 17.75 30.52 -10.83
N SER A 742 17.25 30.10 -9.66
CA SER A 742 17.87 30.42 -8.37
C SER A 742 19.33 29.96 -8.30
N LYS A 743 19.65 28.78 -8.85
CA LYS A 743 21.04 28.28 -8.96
C LYS A 743 21.92 29.21 -9.80
N THR A 744 21.39 29.70 -10.91
CA THR A 744 22.11 30.58 -11.83
C THR A 744 22.40 31.93 -11.19
N ARG A 745 21.40 32.54 -10.53
CA ARG A 745 21.54 33.80 -9.79
C ARG A 745 22.49 33.68 -8.61
N THR A 746 22.39 32.60 -7.85
CA THR A 746 23.33 32.29 -6.75
C THR A 746 24.77 32.25 -7.26
N LYS A 747 25.04 31.56 -8.38
CA LYS A 747 26.38 31.51 -8.98
C LYS A 747 26.90 32.88 -9.38
N GLN A 748 26.04 33.76 -9.90
CA GLN A 748 26.41 35.14 -10.23
C GLN A 748 26.78 35.93 -8.97
N LYS A 749 26.02 35.76 -7.87
CA LYS A 749 26.33 36.38 -6.57
C LYS A 749 27.65 35.89 -5.99
N VAL A 750 27.89 34.58 -6.00
CA VAL A 750 29.16 33.99 -5.55
C VAL A 750 30.33 34.56 -6.36
N LYS A 751 30.21 34.58 -7.69
CA LYS A 751 31.24 35.15 -8.58
C LYS A 751 31.51 36.63 -8.28
N ALA A 752 30.47 37.43 -8.03
CA ALA A 752 30.63 38.84 -7.67
C ALA A 752 31.37 39.01 -6.33
N ILE A 753 31.12 38.14 -5.34
CA ILE A 753 31.84 38.14 -4.06
C ILE A 753 33.31 37.80 -4.28
N GLU A 754 33.61 36.80 -5.11
CA GLU A 754 34.99 36.41 -5.44
C GLU A 754 35.76 37.55 -6.15
N GLU A 755 35.09 38.33 -7.00
CA GLU A 755 35.70 39.43 -7.75
C GLU A 755 35.84 40.73 -6.93
N THR A 756 34.88 41.05 -6.07
CA THR A 756 34.78 42.37 -5.41
C THR A 756 34.93 42.34 -3.89
N GLY A 757 34.85 41.15 -3.26
CA GLY A 757 34.82 40.98 -1.81
C GLY A 757 33.53 41.46 -1.13
N GLN A 758 32.55 41.97 -1.89
CA GLN A 758 31.30 42.52 -1.36
C GLN A 758 30.08 41.84 -1.97
N LEU A 759 29.06 41.61 -1.13
CA LEU A 759 27.70 41.36 -1.59
C LEU A 759 27.07 42.71 -1.96
N MET A 760 26.81 42.95 -3.24
CA MET A 760 25.98 44.10 -3.64
C MET A 760 24.61 43.97 -2.98
N GLN A 761 24.31 44.84 -2.02
CA GLN A 761 23.00 44.95 -1.38
C GLN A 761 22.38 46.30 -1.73
N GLU A 762 21.09 46.28 -2.02
CA GLU A 762 20.28 47.48 -2.18
C GLU A 762 20.18 48.23 -0.84
N GLN A 763 19.60 49.43 -0.85
CA GLN A 763 19.33 50.16 0.39
C GLN A 763 18.07 49.57 1.06
N PRO A 764 18.08 49.32 2.38
CA PRO A 764 16.89 48.82 3.08
C PRO A 764 15.75 49.83 2.99
N ILE A 765 14.52 49.34 2.82
CA ILE A 765 13.33 50.19 2.85
C ILE A 765 12.99 50.63 4.28
N TRP A 766 13.43 49.84 5.27
CA TRP A 766 13.29 50.10 6.70
C TRP A 766 14.45 49.45 7.46
N GLU A 767 14.98 50.12 8.46
CA GLU A 767 16.11 49.65 9.25
C GLU A 767 16.02 50.21 10.68
N ASP A 768 16.25 49.36 11.69
CA ASP A 768 16.35 49.76 13.09
C ASP A 768 17.63 49.21 13.74
N SER A 769 17.70 49.17 15.07
CA SER A 769 18.88 48.62 15.78
C SER A 769 19.09 47.11 15.58
N SER A 770 18.06 46.36 15.20
CA SER A 770 18.05 44.89 15.16
C SER A 770 17.87 44.31 13.77
N PHE A 771 17.26 45.05 12.83
CA PHE A 771 16.82 44.51 11.55
C PHE A 771 17.16 45.45 10.39
N LYS A 772 17.38 44.85 9.21
CA LYS A 772 17.28 45.51 7.90
C LYS A 772 16.17 44.82 7.12
N VAL A 773 15.27 45.61 6.53
CA VAL A 773 14.12 45.09 5.78
C VAL A 773 14.16 45.59 4.34
N PHE A 774 13.88 44.68 3.42
CA PHE A 774 13.77 44.91 1.98
C PHE A 774 12.45 44.32 1.50
N SER A 775 11.79 44.97 0.54
CA SER A 775 10.57 44.43 -0.06
C SER A 775 10.35 45.03 -1.44
N ASN A 776 9.85 44.21 -2.36
CA ASN A 776 9.41 44.65 -3.68
C ASN A 776 7.95 45.15 -3.68
N LYS A 777 7.25 45.02 -2.55
CA LYS A 777 5.96 45.65 -2.28
C LYS A 777 6.18 47.00 -1.59
N SER A 778 5.47 48.03 -2.02
CA SER A 778 5.50 49.36 -1.40
C SER A 778 4.90 49.32 0.01
N LEU A 779 5.64 49.81 1.01
CA LEU A 779 5.25 49.87 2.43
C LEU A 779 5.24 51.34 2.90
N ALA A 780 4.35 51.70 3.82
CA ALA A 780 3.88 53.08 4.00
C ALA A 780 4.57 53.91 5.10
N SER A 781 5.62 53.43 5.80
CA SER A 781 6.20 54.18 6.93
C SER A 781 7.68 53.88 7.24
N LYS A 782 8.44 54.93 7.58
CA LYS A 782 9.80 54.84 8.14
C LYS A 782 9.84 54.70 9.67
N ASP A 783 8.77 55.06 10.37
CA ASP A 783 8.69 55.07 11.85
C ASP A 783 7.86 53.89 12.42
N ALA A 784 7.62 52.85 11.61
CA ALA A 784 6.88 51.65 12.01
C ALA A 784 7.78 50.65 12.77
N ASP A 785 7.18 49.82 13.63
CA ASP A 785 7.83 48.62 14.16
C ASP A 785 7.75 47.45 13.17
N LEU A 786 8.50 46.37 13.42
CA LEU A 786 8.54 45.21 12.52
C LEU A 786 7.15 44.55 12.38
N ALA A 787 6.35 44.49 13.44
CA ALA A 787 4.98 44.01 13.44
C ALA A 787 4.12 44.74 12.39
N THR A 788 4.15 46.07 12.42
CA THR A 788 3.43 46.93 11.47
C THR A 788 3.94 46.74 10.05
N ILE A 789 5.24 46.52 9.86
CA ILE A 789 5.83 46.24 8.54
C ILE A 789 5.32 44.89 7.99
N VAL A 790 5.26 43.84 8.81
CA VAL A 790 4.68 42.55 8.42
C VAL A 790 3.18 42.69 8.09
N ASP A 791 2.42 43.44 8.90
CA ASP A 791 1.01 43.74 8.64
C ASP A 791 0.80 44.45 7.29
N GLN A 792 1.61 45.46 7.00
CA GLN A 792 1.56 46.17 5.72
C GLN A 792 1.95 45.25 4.55
N PHE A 793 2.95 44.40 4.73
CA PHE A 793 3.35 43.43 3.72
C PHE A 793 2.24 42.43 3.40
N LEU A 794 1.53 41.92 4.42
CA LEU A 794 0.45 40.97 4.25
C LEU A 794 -0.88 41.62 3.88
N SER A 795 -1.03 42.94 3.98
CA SER A 795 -2.27 43.64 3.58
C SER A 795 -2.73 43.32 2.14
N GLY A 796 -4.04 43.17 1.96
CA GLY A 796 -4.64 42.86 0.65
C GLY A 796 -4.52 41.38 0.22
N TYR A 797 -4.23 40.49 1.16
CA TYR A 797 -4.28 39.04 0.93
C TYR A 797 -5.71 38.56 0.64
N LEU A 798 -5.79 37.46 -0.10
CA LEU A 798 -7.03 36.70 -0.33
C LEU A 798 -7.03 35.44 0.54
N PRO A 799 -8.20 34.89 0.94
CA PRO A 799 -8.28 33.65 1.71
C PRO A 799 -7.66 32.41 1.04
N THR A 800 -7.34 32.50 -0.26
CA THR A 800 -6.68 31.43 -1.04
C THR A 800 -5.18 31.66 -1.24
N ASP A 801 -4.64 32.73 -0.66
CA ASP A 801 -3.20 33.01 -0.63
C ASP A 801 -2.52 32.16 0.46
N TYR A 802 -1.19 32.13 0.46
CA TYR A 802 -0.39 31.51 1.51
C TYR A 802 0.83 32.36 1.85
N VAL A 803 1.41 32.12 3.03
CA VAL A 803 2.65 32.75 3.49
C VAL A 803 3.75 31.69 3.62
N ALA A 804 4.86 31.88 2.93
CA ALA A 804 6.04 31.04 3.07
C ALA A 804 7.12 31.77 3.88
N ILE A 805 7.56 31.16 4.98
CA ILE A 805 8.68 31.62 5.79
C ILE A 805 9.91 30.83 5.35
N ASN A 806 10.85 31.51 4.71
CA ASN A 806 12.05 30.93 4.13
C ASN A 806 13.28 31.39 4.93
N ALA A 807 13.77 30.54 5.82
CA ALA A 807 14.82 30.88 6.78
C ALA A 807 16.21 30.38 6.33
N PHE A 808 17.08 31.30 5.91
CA PHE A 808 18.50 31.03 5.66
C PHE A 808 19.29 31.16 6.97
N LEU A 809 19.07 30.19 7.86
CA LEU A 809 19.58 30.13 9.24
C LEU A 809 19.90 28.67 9.60
N GLU A 810 20.66 28.45 10.68
CA GLU A 810 20.85 27.12 11.24
C GLU A 810 19.51 26.43 11.54
N ARG A 811 19.34 25.19 11.05
CA ARG A 811 18.22 24.33 11.45
C ARG A 811 18.55 23.60 12.76
N ASN A 812 17.98 24.09 13.85
CA ASN A 812 18.09 23.51 15.20
C ASN A 812 16.75 23.66 15.96
N ASP A 813 16.59 22.92 17.07
CA ASP A 813 15.33 22.94 17.85
C ASP A 813 14.94 24.34 18.36
N PRO A 814 15.86 25.18 18.89
CA PRO A 814 15.53 26.55 19.29
C PRO A 814 14.98 27.42 18.14
N HIS A 815 15.64 27.43 16.98
CA HIS A 815 15.22 28.22 15.83
C HIS A 815 13.90 27.69 15.27
N GLN A 816 13.73 26.37 15.17
CA GLN A 816 12.48 25.76 14.73
C GLN A 816 11.32 26.14 15.65
N SER A 817 11.53 26.11 16.98
CA SER A 817 10.50 26.51 17.95
C SER A 817 10.08 27.98 17.80
N ILE A 818 11.06 28.88 17.65
CA ILE A 818 10.82 30.31 17.44
C ILE A 818 10.06 30.54 16.13
N LEU A 819 10.51 29.95 15.03
CA LEU A 819 9.89 30.14 13.72
C LEU A 819 8.51 29.48 13.64
N GLN A 820 8.25 28.40 14.36
CA GLN A 820 6.92 27.81 14.49
C GLN A 820 5.97 28.72 15.27
N ALA A 821 6.43 29.38 16.34
CA ALA A 821 5.63 30.39 17.03
C ALA A 821 5.32 31.60 16.12
N PHE A 822 6.31 32.06 15.35
CA PHE A 822 6.12 33.11 14.35
C PHE A 822 5.11 32.71 13.26
N ARG A 823 5.24 31.48 12.74
CA ARG A 823 4.31 30.88 11.77
C ARG A 823 2.89 30.79 12.33
N GLN A 824 2.73 30.30 13.56
CA GLN A 824 1.44 30.17 14.22
C GLN A 824 0.74 31.52 14.33
N HIS A 825 1.45 32.58 14.72
CA HIS A 825 0.89 33.92 14.80
C HIS A 825 0.30 34.40 13.48
N ILE A 826 1.05 34.22 12.39
CA ILE A 826 0.60 34.60 11.04
C ILE A 826 -0.64 33.79 10.67
N ALA A 827 -0.62 32.49 10.93
CA ALA A 827 -1.74 31.60 10.62
C ALA A 827 -3.01 31.98 11.41
N GLU A 828 -2.89 32.27 12.70
CA GLU A 828 -4.00 32.69 13.57
C GLU A 828 -4.54 34.07 13.22
N LYS A 829 -3.65 35.04 12.92
CA LYS A 829 -4.05 36.43 12.64
C LYS A 829 -4.69 36.62 11.28
N TYR A 830 -4.17 35.94 10.25
CA TYR A 830 -4.62 36.16 8.86
C TYR A 830 -5.47 35.00 8.31
N HIS A 831 -5.56 33.87 9.03
CA HIS A 831 -6.27 32.67 8.58
C HIS A 831 -5.77 32.16 7.22
N LEU A 832 -4.45 32.20 7.01
CA LEU A 832 -3.80 31.76 5.78
C LEU A 832 -3.05 30.45 5.99
N ALA A 833 -2.90 29.69 4.90
CA ALA A 833 -1.90 28.64 4.84
C ALA A 833 -0.51 29.22 5.05
N THR A 834 0.28 28.53 5.87
CA THR A 834 1.65 28.94 6.15
C THR A 834 2.61 27.77 5.94
N THR A 835 3.79 28.02 5.38
CA THR A 835 4.89 27.04 5.29
C THR A 835 6.15 27.59 5.96
N LEU A 836 7.03 26.70 6.42
CA LEU A 836 8.32 27.04 7.00
C LEU A 836 9.41 26.16 6.37
N GLY A 837 10.34 26.78 5.66
CA GLY A 837 11.48 26.10 5.03
C GLY A 837 12.81 26.64 5.52
N PHE A 838 13.75 25.76 5.85
CA PHE A 838 15.14 26.14 6.12
C PHE A 838 15.96 26.09 4.82
N GLY A 839 16.67 27.18 4.52
CA GLY A 839 17.53 27.32 3.36
C GLY A 839 18.91 26.73 3.61
N PRO A 840 19.61 26.25 2.57
CA PRO A 840 19.18 26.16 1.17
C PRO A 840 18.28 24.95 0.84
N ARG A 841 17.96 24.07 1.81
CA ARG A 841 17.19 22.84 1.58
C ARG A 841 15.87 23.08 0.83
N PHE A 842 15.05 24.05 1.25
CA PHE A 842 13.75 24.29 0.60
C PHE A 842 13.87 24.73 -0.87
N LEU A 843 15.03 25.23 -1.31
CA LEU A 843 15.29 25.58 -2.71
C LEU A 843 15.20 24.36 -3.63
N HIS A 844 15.49 23.18 -3.08
CA HIS A 844 15.39 21.86 -3.72
C HIS A 844 14.20 21.08 -3.11
N SER A 845 13.11 21.80 -2.85
CA SER A 845 11.79 21.30 -2.42
C SER A 845 10.72 22.29 -2.92
N THR A 846 10.06 23.01 -2.01
CA THR A 846 9.01 24.01 -2.30
C THR A 846 9.46 25.18 -3.15
N GLY A 847 10.76 25.46 -3.24
CA GLY A 847 11.32 26.51 -4.09
C GLY A 847 10.90 26.43 -5.55
N GLN A 848 10.65 25.23 -6.09
CA GLN A 848 10.08 25.04 -7.43
C GLN A 848 8.67 25.62 -7.51
N LEU A 849 7.79 25.26 -6.58
CA LEU A 849 6.40 25.74 -6.52
C LEU A 849 6.32 27.23 -6.21
N HIS A 850 7.17 27.75 -5.31
CA HIS A 850 7.20 29.15 -4.96
C HIS A 850 7.34 30.06 -6.19
N LYS A 851 8.08 29.61 -7.22
CA LYS A 851 8.34 30.36 -8.46
C LYS A 851 7.45 29.91 -9.62
N GLY A 852 7.26 28.60 -9.79
CA GLY A 852 6.55 28.01 -10.92
C GLY A 852 5.04 27.87 -10.72
N GLY A 853 4.57 27.85 -9.47
CA GLY A 853 3.16 27.66 -9.13
C GLY A 853 2.29 28.90 -9.32
N LYS A 854 1.09 28.88 -8.74
CA LYS A 854 0.17 30.02 -8.77
C LYS A 854 0.78 31.25 -8.07
N ASN A 855 0.48 32.46 -8.58
CA ASN A 855 0.96 33.71 -7.96
C ASN A 855 0.09 34.16 -6.78
N ASN A 856 0.03 33.33 -5.74
CA ASN A 856 -0.76 33.54 -4.51
C ASN A 856 0.09 33.39 -3.24
N GLY A 857 1.42 33.41 -3.35
CA GLY A 857 2.34 33.33 -2.22
C GLY A 857 2.85 34.71 -1.77
N TYR A 858 2.95 34.89 -0.46
CA TYR A 858 3.71 35.94 0.22
C TYR A 858 4.95 35.32 0.84
N PHE A 859 6.14 35.84 0.53
CA PHE A 859 7.40 35.23 0.94
C PHE A 859 8.10 36.10 1.96
N ILE A 860 8.24 35.60 3.19
CA ILE A 860 9.05 36.23 4.23
C ILE A 860 10.39 35.49 4.26
N VAL A 861 11.44 36.13 3.75
CA VAL A 861 12.79 35.57 3.74
C VAL A 861 13.54 36.08 4.95
N LEU A 862 14.15 35.18 5.71
CA LEU A 862 14.91 35.51 6.92
C LEU A 862 16.38 35.14 6.72
N SER A 863 17.27 36.01 7.19
CA SER A 863 18.69 35.68 7.37
C SER A 863 19.24 36.38 8.61
N MET A 864 20.44 36.00 9.02
CA MET A 864 21.05 36.49 10.24
C MET A 864 22.55 36.75 10.03
N GLU A 865 23.08 37.74 10.74
CA GLU A 865 24.51 38.00 10.83
C GLU A 865 25.22 36.86 11.56
N GLU A 866 26.34 36.38 11.03
CA GLU A 866 27.15 35.32 11.64
C GLU A 866 28.45 35.92 12.19
N LYS A 867 28.87 35.47 13.38
CA LYS A 867 30.06 36.00 14.06
C LYS A 867 31.34 35.25 13.68
N ASP A 868 31.22 33.95 13.36
CA ASP A 868 32.37 33.07 13.12
C ASP A 868 32.38 32.55 11.66
N PRO A 869 32.96 33.29 10.71
CA PRO A 869 32.98 32.88 9.31
C PRO A 869 33.87 31.65 9.08
N ILE A 870 33.31 30.61 8.45
CA ILE A 870 34.04 29.41 8.04
C ILE A 870 34.36 29.48 6.55
N VAL A 871 35.65 29.52 6.19
CA VAL A 871 36.12 29.50 4.80
C VAL A 871 35.89 28.11 4.19
N ILE A 872 35.40 28.05 2.95
CA ILE A 872 35.25 26.80 2.22
C ILE A 872 36.63 26.41 1.64
N PRO A 873 37.18 25.23 1.95
CA PRO A 873 38.53 24.87 1.49
C PRO A 873 38.66 24.89 -0.02
N GLY A 874 39.72 25.52 -0.52
CA GLY A 874 39.97 25.67 -1.96
C GLY A 874 39.05 26.68 -2.67
N GLN A 875 38.21 27.42 -1.95
CA GLN A 875 37.37 28.50 -2.49
C GLN A 875 37.67 29.83 -1.79
N ASN A 876 37.47 30.95 -2.48
CA ASN A 876 37.72 32.30 -1.94
C ASN A 876 36.49 32.90 -1.22
N ILE A 877 35.62 32.04 -0.70
CA ILE A 877 34.37 32.43 -0.04
C ILE A 877 34.14 31.61 1.24
N THR A 878 33.32 32.17 2.12
CA THR A 878 32.87 31.51 3.36
C THR A 878 31.51 30.84 3.16
N PHE A 879 31.18 29.88 4.03
CA PHE A 879 29.85 29.27 4.10
C PHE A 879 28.75 30.31 4.33
N GLN A 880 28.99 31.33 5.17
CA GLN A 880 28.05 32.43 5.37
C GLN A 880 27.82 33.24 4.09
N GLN A 881 28.89 33.61 3.38
CA GLN A 881 28.76 34.31 2.10
C GLN A 881 27.99 33.48 1.07
N MET A 882 28.21 32.16 1.05
CA MET A 882 27.46 31.24 0.21
C MET A 882 25.96 31.21 0.57
N LEU A 883 25.63 31.11 1.86
CA LEU A 883 24.26 31.08 2.37
C LEU A 883 23.51 32.38 2.02
N ILE A 884 24.13 33.54 2.24
CA ILE A 884 23.54 34.84 1.89
C ILE A 884 23.42 34.99 0.37
N ALA A 885 24.39 34.51 -0.42
CA ALA A 885 24.30 34.50 -1.87
C ALA A 885 23.11 33.63 -2.36
N GLN A 886 22.83 32.52 -1.69
CA GLN A 886 21.65 31.68 -1.96
C GLN A 886 20.35 32.40 -1.60
N ALA A 887 20.30 33.11 -0.48
CA ALA A 887 19.14 33.92 -0.08
C ALA A 887 18.82 35.01 -1.12
N LEU A 888 19.82 35.80 -1.51
CA LEU A 888 19.63 36.85 -2.51
C LEU A 888 19.31 36.28 -3.89
N GLY A 889 19.94 35.17 -4.29
CA GLY A 889 19.64 34.49 -5.54
C GLY A 889 18.21 33.94 -5.59
N ASP A 890 17.66 33.51 -4.46
CA ASP A 890 16.26 33.10 -4.33
C ASP A 890 15.29 34.29 -4.40
N ILE A 891 15.59 35.38 -3.67
CA ILE A 891 14.82 36.62 -3.70
C ILE A 891 14.69 37.15 -5.12
N GLU A 892 15.80 37.28 -5.86
CA GLU A 892 15.78 37.75 -7.24
C GLU A 892 14.96 36.82 -8.18
N ALA A 893 14.98 35.51 -7.94
CA ALA A 893 14.18 34.56 -8.71
C ALA A 893 12.68 34.71 -8.40
N LEU A 894 12.33 34.93 -7.13
CA LEU A 894 10.96 35.21 -6.69
C LEU A 894 10.44 36.52 -7.29
N GLU A 895 11.24 37.58 -7.24
CA GLU A 895 10.90 38.89 -7.82
C GLU A 895 10.75 38.83 -9.34
N ALA A 896 11.63 38.10 -10.03
CA ALA A 896 11.51 37.84 -11.46
C ALA A 896 10.23 37.07 -11.81
N ALA A 897 9.78 36.18 -10.92
CA ALA A 897 8.49 35.49 -11.00
C ALA A 897 7.30 36.33 -10.47
N GLN A 898 7.51 37.63 -10.26
CA GLN A 898 6.51 38.60 -9.78
C GLN A 898 5.85 38.20 -8.45
N ARG A 899 6.63 37.56 -7.57
CA ARG A 899 6.20 37.20 -6.22
C ARG A 899 6.36 38.36 -5.27
N LYS A 900 5.57 38.36 -4.19
CA LYS A 900 5.64 39.37 -3.13
C LYS A 900 6.67 38.92 -2.11
N VAL A 901 7.73 39.69 -1.93
CA VAL A 901 8.86 39.30 -1.07
C VAL A 901 9.10 40.35 0.00
N LEU A 902 9.25 39.90 1.24
CA LEU A 902 9.72 40.67 2.39
C LEU A 902 10.98 39.98 2.92
N TYR A 903 12.14 40.58 2.73
CA TYR A 903 13.40 40.08 3.24
C TYR A 903 13.78 40.81 4.53
N ILE A 904 13.92 40.06 5.62
CA ILE A 904 14.29 40.55 6.94
C ILE A 904 15.66 39.96 7.29
N HIS A 905 16.66 40.83 7.38
CA HIS A 905 18.00 40.47 7.82
C HIS A 905 18.21 40.92 9.28
N ILE A 906 18.53 39.96 10.15
CA ILE A 906 18.73 40.16 11.59
C ILE A 906 20.21 40.51 11.82
N LYS A 907 20.46 41.69 12.40
CA LYS A 907 21.82 42.26 12.58
C LYS A 907 22.62 41.64 13.73
N ASP A 908 22.04 40.70 14.46
CA ASP A 908 22.68 39.98 15.55
C ASP A 908 22.34 38.49 15.48
N THR A 909 22.73 37.73 16.51
CA THR A 909 22.53 36.28 16.58
C THR A 909 21.29 35.87 17.39
N ASP A 910 20.39 36.79 17.74
CA ASP A 910 19.23 36.52 18.62
C ASP A 910 17.92 36.48 17.82
N LEU A 911 17.57 35.30 17.30
CA LEU A 911 16.33 35.09 16.55
C LEU A 911 15.07 35.38 17.37
N GLN A 912 15.10 35.36 18.72
CA GLN A 912 13.93 35.70 19.56
C GLN A 912 13.43 37.12 19.32
N LYS A 913 14.30 38.00 18.81
CA LYS A 913 13.90 39.35 18.43
C LYS A 913 12.81 39.37 17.38
N ILE A 914 12.68 38.34 16.53
CA ILE A 914 11.62 38.32 15.53
C ILE A 914 10.23 38.25 16.18
N ILE A 915 10.08 37.47 17.25
CA ILE A 915 8.86 37.37 18.05
C ILE A 915 8.55 38.71 18.72
N ARG A 916 9.54 39.27 19.44
CA ARG A 916 9.38 40.57 20.12
C ARG A 916 9.08 41.71 19.15
N GLY A 917 9.74 41.69 17.99
CA GLY A 917 9.61 42.71 16.95
C GLY A 917 8.32 42.59 16.15
N SER A 918 7.80 41.37 15.95
CA SER A 918 6.55 41.11 15.23
C SER A 918 5.30 41.33 16.06
N GLY A 919 5.42 41.78 17.31
CA GLY A 919 4.28 42.02 18.21
C GLY A 919 3.62 40.74 18.73
N LEU A 920 4.40 39.66 18.79
CA LEU A 920 4.00 38.36 19.34
C LEU A 920 4.10 38.30 20.87
#